data_AF-A0A5N6TG96-F1
#
_entry.id   AF-A0A5N6TG96-F1
#
_cell.length_a   1.000
_cell.length_b   1.000
_cell.length_c   1.000
_cell.angle_alpha   90.00
_cell.angle_beta   90.00
_cell.angle_gamma   90.00
#
_symmetry.space_group_name_H-M   'P 1'
#
loop_
_entity.id
_entity.type
_entity.pdbx_description
1 polymer ?
#
loop_
_entity_poly.entity_id
_entity_poly.type
_entity_poly.pdbx_seq_one_letter_code
_entity_poly.pdbx_strand_id
1 'polypeptide(L)'
;MATMETLKQALRQQTSPTASSKRSLSDYQYSAGFAIFEGCSAYEDFIVPQLCRLIAPLFNSHMKISVLEIGPGPKSILGKLPHYFRQKIARYAAFEPNHIFATRLEEWLCAAPETEPPLLFLEGPPNIQCTPFNINRDTEDFASVGSSNGNEKYNLVLFCHSMYGMKPEAKFIERALEMLVELPEDGLVIVFHRDRALQFDKLVCYKTDSFHDGVVRVPDEDDVLDTFAAFVAGFNMQDMEADKAIRAEWREVCRALGNREDADPDHLLFNSPEIMMAFTRHATALPELIAQVPLVREKRIVKNREAHFYGCAATVRPTKIQHVQQCIQWALKHGVGLTVIGGGHSGHCLWPNVVSVDMAAFDQVHLLTREEKGEAESDPHPLVVAEAGCKVTDIIHKSMEAGMTVPLGSRPSVGAGLWLQGGLGHLARLYGLACDHIVGAVLVSVKSGQVFCIGRVPSQHWPDGAVRPNNEIDLLWAIKGAGTNFGIIISVTFRTHVAPTYTIRNWVLPLSDDSEGQRKIQDFDNFVAGKLSRNCSADAYLYWESGQLHLGVTMFESSTTVKLSDKPPMSTSSPIDTILGPGDACRSMDVMSLFEAEMYISRMHGGHGGNKTSAFKRCLFLKGIGAVDITDRLLAAIRNRPTPLCYLHLLQGGGAITDVGADATAFSCRDWDFACVITGVWPRNRDGTEVSEAVKRWVYDVARDLLPFSSGAYGADLGPDPRDAALAAKAFGPNRPRLAQLKQSSDPHNILAYACPLPRAPGEQTLIVLVTGESCAGKDYCADVWVAAFNEKGLRARAVSISDATKQEYAAAVGADFERLLYDRGYKEQHRSALTAFFHSQVHRKPRLPEEHFLNVVRGAVGLDVLLLTGMRDKVPVAALSFLVPDNRVIEVRVKASDKIRRARGGCYRDERPADCSKINRENESSTISSLSTALDYRPTLLFDNDTAGVEAVKRFAEDYLLPFFHEDLRRLSNMVRLVPGFPRAGIDFRHVLNIAQQPEGLALCSSLLQSHFAGDWAKVDIIACCETGSLAFAPLLASQVNVPLALIREAGKLPPPTISVSRSASHISSLSLNAPTTKRIEIGRDVIPQGASVVVVDDTLATGETLVAVLQLLGKAGIPATKISILVIAEFPVHRGRDFLRQNGFGGVNIQSLLVYGTA
;
A
#
# COMPACT_ATOMS: atom_id res chain seq x y z
N MET A 1 23.58 -15.50 0.78
CA MET A 1 23.85 -14.28 1.59
C MET A 1 23.40 -14.55 3.00
N ALA A 2 24.37 -14.77 3.88
CA ALA A 2 24.12 -15.03 5.29
C ALA A 2 23.57 -13.79 6.02
N THR A 3 22.91 -14.01 7.16
CA THR A 3 22.48 -12.90 8.04
C THR A 3 23.61 -12.49 8.99
N MET A 4 23.53 -11.27 9.50
CA MET A 4 24.47 -10.77 10.53
C MET A 4 24.50 -11.67 11.78
N GLU A 5 23.37 -12.23 12.20
CA GLU A 5 23.32 -13.14 13.36
C GLU A 5 23.95 -14.50 13.02
N THR A 6 23.72 -15.02 11.81
CA THR A 6 24.42 -16.22 11.32
C THR A 6 25.92 -16.03 11.31
N LEU A 7 26.40 -14.88 10.83
CA LEU A 7 27.81 -14.52 10.83
C LEU A 7 28.35 -14.48 12.26
N LYS A 8 27.67 -13.77 13.17
CA LYS A 8 28.04 -13.68 14.59
C LYS A 8 28.17 -15.04 15.26
N GLN A 9 27.22 -15.95 15.01
CA GLN A 9 27.27 -17.30 15.55
C GLN A 9 28.46 -18.09 15.00
N ALA A 10 28.72 -18.01 13.69
CA ALA A 10 29.86 -18.66 13.06
C ALA A 10 31.20 -18.15 13.61
N LEU A 11 31.37 -16.83 13.72
CA LEU A 11 32.57 -16.20 14.30
C LEU A 11 32.80 -16.63 15.75
N ARG A 12 31.73 -16.72 16.55
CA ARG A 12 31.82 -17.17 17.95
C ARG A 12 32.14 -18.65 18.09
N GLN A 13 31.67 -19.50 17.18
CA GLN A 13 31.91 -20.95 17.22
C GLN A 13 33.37 -21.32 16.93
N GLN A 14 34.10 -20.52 16.14
CA GLN A 14 35.53 -20.74 15.89
C GLN A 14 36.42 -20.48 17.13
N THR A 15 35.87 -19.90 18.21
CA THR A 15 36.63 -19.68 19.44
C THR A 15 36.54 -20.86 20.41
N SER A 16 37.67 -21.53 20.69
CA SER A 16 37.76 -22.65 21.66
C SER A 16 37.31 -22.26 23.09
N PRO A 17 36.92 -23.21 23.97
CA PRO A 17 35.99 -22.96 25.09
C PRO A 17 36.55 -22.26 26.35
N THR A 18 37.76 -21.71 26.37
CA THR A 18 38.28 -21.07 27.58
C THR A 18 37.84 -19.61 27.67
N ALA A 19 36.77 -19.35 28.45
CA ALA A 19 36.21 -18.01 28.67
C ALA A 19 37.21 -16.98 29.27
N SER A 20 38.35 -17.42 29.79
CA SER A 20 39.35 -16.56 30.45
C SER A 20 40.25 -15.77 29.50
N SER A 21 40.18 -15.97 28.18
CA SER A 21 41.04 -15.30 27.18
C SER A 21 40.33 -14.21 26.36
N LYS A 22 39.05 -13.93 26.61
CA LYS A 22 38.26 -12.92 25.87
C LYS A 22 38.36 -11.54 26.53
N ARG A 23 38.50 -10.48 25.74
CA ARG A 23 38.52 -9.08 26.17
C ARG A 23 37.40 -8.31 25.45
N SER A 24 36.57 -7.58 26.19
CA SER A 24 35.59 -6.67 25.60
C SER A 24 36.30 -5.62 24.74
N LEU A 25 35.63 -5.19 23.67
CA LEU A 25 36.15 -4.14 22.78
C LEU A 25 36.36 -2.84 23.56
N SER A 26 37.44 -2.12 23.27
CA SER A 26 37.59 -0.74 23.74
C SER A 26 36.63 0.20 23.01
N ASP A 27 36.39 1.39 23.57
CA ASP A 27 35.52 2.39 22.93
C ASP A 27 35.95 2.73 21.50
N TYR A 28 37.27 2.80 21.26
CA TYR A 28 37.85 3.04 19.94
C TYR A 28 37.58 1.88 18.98
N GLN A 29 37.78 0.64 19.42
CA GLN A 29 37.53 -0.55 18.60
C GLN A 29 36.05 -0.70 18.26
N TYR A 30 35.16 -0.44 19.22
CA TYR A 30 33.73 -0.42 18.98
C TYR A 30 33.32 0.67 17.99
N SER A 31 33.87 1.88 18.14
CA SER A 31 33.64 3.02 17.25
C SER A 31 34.08 2.73 15.81
N ALA A 32 35.28 2.15 15.63
CA ALA A 32 35.80 1.76 14.32
C ALA A 32 34.92 0.69 13.65
N GLY A 33 34.48 -0.33 14.39
CA GLY A 33 33.57 -1.35 13.87
C GLY A 33 32.18 -0.81 13.54
N PHE A 34 31.64 0.08 14.37
CA PHE A 34 30.35 0.72 14.13
C PHE A 34 30.36 1.60 12.87
N ALA A 35 31.46 2.29 12.57
CA ALA A 35 31.60 3.12 11.37
C ALA A 35 31.39 2.32 10.06
N ILE A 36 31.68 1.02 10.06
CA ILE A 36 31.43 0.12 8.91
C ILE A 36 29.92 -0.04 8.66
N PHE A 37 29.07 0.18 9.66
CA PHE A 37 27.61 0.16 9.53
C PHE A 37 27.01 1.54 9.19
N GLU A 38 27.80 2.63 9.22
CA GLU A 38 27.37 3.97 8.81
C GLU A 38 27.29 4.04 7.28
N GLY A 39 26.12 3.66 6.75
CA GLY A 39 25.87 3.52 5.30
C GLY A 39 24.75 2.53 4.96
N CYS A 40 24.19 1.84 5.96
CA CYS A 40 23.05 0.95 5.77
C CYS A 40 21.81 1.73 5.32
N SER A 41 21.25 1.35 4.15
CA SER A 41 20.06 1.97 3.56
C SER A 41 18.82 1.87 4.45
N ALA A 42 18.80 0.95 5.41
CA ALA A 42 17.67 0.71 6.29
C ALA A 42 17.23 1.93 7.11
N TYR A 43 18.16 2.85 7.46
CA TYR A 43 17.77 4.05 8.21
C TYR A 43 16.85 4.97 7.40
N GLU A 44 17.15 5.17 6.12
CA GLU A 44 16.41 6.08 5.23
C GLU A 44 15.19 5.38 4.62
N ASP A 45 15.33 4.11 4.24
CA ASP A 45 14.29 3.35 3.56
C ASP A 45 13.21 2.84 4.54
N PHE A 46 13.58 2.62 5.80
CA PHE A 46 12.69 1.97 6.78
C PHE A 46 12.58 2.72 8.10
N ILE A 47 13.68 2.89 8.85
CA ILE A 47 13.59 3.33 10.24
C ILE A 47 12.96 4.72 10.35
N VAL A 48 13.47 5.72 9.60
CA VAL A 48 12.96 7.09 9.66
C VAL A 48 11.49 7.19 9.19
N PRO A 49 11.09 6.64 8.01
CA PRO A 49 9.69 6.66 7.58
C PRO A 49 8.73 6.00 8.58
N GLN A 50 9.11 4.84 9.13
CA GLN A 50 8.24 4.13 10.08
C GLN A 50 8.18 4.82 11.44
N LEU A 51 9.31 5.34 11.93
CA LEU A 51 9.38 6.11 13.17
C LEU A 51 8.49 7.35 13.07
N CYS A 52 8.59 8.14 11.99
CA CYS A 52 7.73 9.30 11.76
C CYS A 52 6.25 8.93 11.82
N ARG A 53 5.87 7.82 11.18
CA ARG A 53 4.48 7.33 11.16
C ARG A 53 3.99 6.92 12.55
N LEU A 54 4.87 6.35 13.36
CA LEU A 54 4.55 5.83 14.69
C LEU A 54 4.43 6.96 15.73
N ILE A 55 5.31 7.96 15.69
CA ILE A 55 5.33 9.07 16.65
C ILE A 55 4.38 10.21 16.28
N ALA A 56 3.87 10.26 15.04
CA ALA A 56 2.99 11.33 14.57
C ALA A 56 1.80 11.64 15.51
N PRO A 57 1.02 10.65 16.00
CA PRO A 57 -0.08 10.93 16.93
C PRO A 57 0.41 11.63 18.20
N LEU A 58 1.44 11.08 18.85
CA LEU A 58 2.05 11.61 20.07
C LEU A 58 2.57 13.04 19.90
N PHE A 59 3.23 13.32 18.77
CA PHE A 59 3.76 14.65 18.49
C PHE A 59 2.68 15.63 18.06
N ASN A 60 1.57 15.18 17.47
CA ASN A 60 0.46 16.05 17.09
C ASN A 60 -0.34 16.51 18.31
N SER A 61 -0.48 15.65 19.33
CA SER A 61 -1.23 15.94 20.55
C SER A 61 -0.47 16.80 21.57
N HIS A 62 0.86 16.86 21.47
CA HIS A 62 1.71 17.59 22.42
C HIS A 62 2.47 18.74 21.74
N MET A 63 2.58 19.86 22.45
CA MET A 63 3.38 21.01 22.02
C MET A 63 4.87 20.83 22.33
N LYS A 64 5.20 20.08 23.38
CA LYS A 64 6.56 19.82 23.86
C LYS A 64 6.71 18.34 24.17
N ILE A 65 7.79 17.76 23.68
CA ILE A 65 8.11 16.33 23.79
C ILE A 65 9.42 16.19 24.55
N SER A 66 9.41 15.30 25.54
CA SER A 66 10.61 14.83 26.22
C SER A 66 11.03 13.46 25.70
N VAL A 67 12.30 13.32 25.31
CA VAL A 67 12.84 12.10 24.70
C VAL A 67 14.01 11.55 25.52
N LEU A 68 14.04 10.24 25.68
CA LEU A 68 15.15 9.46 26.20
C LEU A 68 15.68 8.51 25.12
N GLU A 69 16.95 8.61 24.75
CA GLU A 69 17.60 7.63 23.86
C GLU A 69 18.56 6.71 24.63
N ILE A 70 18.45 5.41 24.40
CA ILE A 70 19.30 4.39 25.01
C ILE A 70 20.18 3.83 23.91
N GLY A 71 21.48 4.05 24.04
CA GLY A 71 22.49 3.76 23.03
C GLY A 71 22.24 4.49 21.71
N PRO A 72 22.19 5.83 21.66
CA PRO A 72 22.04 6.57 20.40
C PRO A 72 23.25 6.44 19.46
N GLY A 73 24.44 6.14 19.98
CA GLY A 73 25.69 6.24 19.22
C GLY A 73 26.15 7.68 19.01
N PRO A 74 26.98 7.96 17.99
CA PRO A 74 27.62 9.27 17.83
C PRO A 74 26.68 10.40 17.37
N LYS A 75 25.49 10.07 16.84
CA LYS A 75 24.46 11.03 16.41
C LYS A 75 23.08 10.46 16.70
N SER A 76 22.16 11.31 17.18
CA SER A 76 20.78 10.91 17.45
C SER A 76 20.01 10.63 16.16
N ILE A 77 19.16 9.59 16.15
CA ILE A 77 18.25 9.34 15.02
C ILE A 77 17.20 10.45 14.87
N LEU A 78 16.90 11.17 15.95
CA LEU A 78 15.97 12.29 15.95
C LEU A 78 16.43 13.43 15.02
N GLY A 79 17.73 13.57 14.78
CA GLY A 79 18.28 14.54 13.84
C GLY A 79 17.87 14.29 12.38
N LYS A 80 17.50 13.06 12.04
CA LYS A 80 17.01 12.69 10.70
C LYS A 80 15.52 12.90 10.52
N LEU A 81 14.79 13.27 11.59
CA LEU A 81 13.35 13.52 11.50
C LEU A 81 13.07 14.84 10.75
N PRO A 82 11.91 14.95 10.08
CA PRO A 82 11.44 16.21 9.54
C PRO A 82 11.45 17.34 10.59
N HIS A 83 11.75 18.57 10.14
CA HIS A 83 11.86 19.76 11.00
C HIS A 83 10.69 19.92 11.99
N TYR A 84 9.45 19.63 11.56
CA TYR A 84 8.25 19.70 12.40
C TYR A 84 8.30 18.81 13.65
N PHE A 85 8.92 17.64 13.58
CA PHE A 85 9.11 16.79 14.76
C PHE A 85 10.25 17.32 15.63
N ARG A 86 11.37 17.70 15.01
CA ARG A 86 12.58 18.18 15.69
C ARG A 86 12.30 19.42 16.56
N GLN A 87 11.45 20.35 16.08
CA GLN A 87 11.11 21.57 16.82
C GLN A 87 10.28 21.33 18.09
N LYS A 88 9.58 20.20 18.19
CA LYS A 88 8.74 19.87 19.36
C LYS A 88 9.54 19.21 20.48
N ILE A 89 10.77 18.78 20.22
CA ILE A 89 11.63 18.13 21.22
C ILE A 89 12.18 19.23 22.14
N ALA A 90 11.61 19.31 23.34
CA ALA A 90 11.92 20.34 24.33
C ALA A 90 12.96 19.85 25.35
N ARG A 91 13.02 18.54 25.62
CA ARG A 91 13.98 17.94 26.53
C ARG A 91 14.55 16.66 25.94
N TYR A 92 15.86 16.50 26.02
CA TYR A 92 16.58 15.34 25.50
C TYR A 92 17.51 14.78 26.58
N ALA A 93 17.44 13.46 26.79
CA ALA A 93 18.36 12.71 27.62
C ALA A 93 18.86 11.47 26.87
N ALA A 94 20.05 11.00 27.21
CA ALA A 94 20.59 9.77 26.64
C ALA A 94 21.42 8.94 27.62
N PHE A 95 21.39 7.61 27.47
CA PHE A 95 22.35 6.68 28.07
C PHE A 95 23.25 6.13 26.97
N GLU A 96 24.51 6.58 26.92
CA GLU A 96 25.50 6.13 25.94
C GLU A 96 26.76 5.63 26.68
N PRO A 97 26.98 4.31 26.80
CA PRO A 97 28.09 3.78 27.58
C PRO A 97 29.47 4.01 26.94
N ASN A 98 29.57 4.28 25.63
CA ASN A 98 30.83 4.54 24.95
C ASN A 98 31.20 6.03 25.07
N HIS A 99 32.34 6.34 25.70
CA HIS A 99 32.74 7.73 25.95
C HIS A 99 32.97 8.51 24.65
N ILE A 100 33.51 7.87 23.61
CA ILE A 100 33.74 8.53 22.31
C ILE A 100 32.40 8.93 21.67
N PHE A 101 31.39 8.08 21.79
CA PHE A 101 30.05 8.38 21.28
C PHE A 101 29.32 9.42 22.11
N ALA A 102 29.40 9.35 23.44
CA ALA A 102 28.80 10.34 24.32
C ALA A 102 29.37 11.75 24.04
N THR A 103 30.70 11.89 23.92
CA THR A 103 31.34 13.16 23.56
C THR A 103 30.91 13.65 22.17
N ARG A 104 30.93 12.79 21.14
CA ARG A 104 30.52 13.17 19.78
C ARG A 104 29.04 13.57 19.69
N LEU A 105 28.19 12.89 20.45
CA LEU A 105 26.76 13.20 20.53
C LEU A 105 26.53 14.57 21.17
N GLU A 106 27.27 14.87 22.25
CA GLU A 106 27.22 16.18 22.91
C GLU A 106 27.70 17.29 21.96
N GLU A 107 28.84 17.11 21.31
CA GLU A 107 29.36 18.03 20.30
C GLU A 107 28.38 18.24 19.15
N TRP A 108 27.74 17.17 18.67
CA TRP A 108 26.76 17.22 17.59
C TRP A 108 25.48 17.96 17.98
N LEU A 109 24.98 17.77 19.21
CA LEU A 109 23.81 18.51 19.73
C LEU A 109 24.11 19.98 20.01
N CYS A 110 25.35 20.29 20.39
CA CYS A 110 25.81 21.64 20.77
C CYS A 110 26.52 22.40 19.63
N ALA A 111 26.54 21.87 18.40
CA ALA A 111 27.28 22.44 17.27
C ALA A 111 26.89 23.91 16.95
N ALA A 112 27.88 24.69 16.51
CA ALA A 112 27.86 26.16 16.42
C ALA A 112 26.84 26.76 15.40
N PRO A 113 26.50 28.06 15.49
CA PRO A 113 25.38 28.70 14.79
C PRO A 113 25.44 28.77 13.25
N GLU A 114 26.53 28.34 12.61
CA GLU A 114 26.68 28.38 11.14
C GLU A 114 25.90 27.25 10.44
N THR A 115 25.53 26.20 11.18
CA THR A 115 24.63 25.12 10.75
C THR A 115 23.45 25.03 11.71
N GLU A 116 22.21 24.90 11.19
CA GLU A 116 21.01 24.73 12.02
C GLU A 116 21.20 23.60 13.04
N PRO A 117 21.03 23.85 14.36
CA PRO A 117 21.27 22.82 15.36
C PRO A 117 20.30 21.64 15.14
N PRO A 118 20.74 20.39 15.35
CA PRO A 118 19.93 19.23 15.02
C PRO A 118 18.60 19.19 15.78
N LEU A 119 18.59 19.64 17.04
CA LEU A 119 17.40 19.83 17.88
C LEU A 119 17.26 21.32 18.20
N LEU A 120 16.16 21.92 17.75
CA LEU A 120 16.04 23.38 17.59
C LEU A 120 15.65 24.16 18.86
N PHE A 121 14.84 23.55 19.74
CA PHE A 121 14.19 24.24 20.86
C PHE A 121 14.32 23.49 22.19
N LEU A 122 15.53 23.01 22.50
CA LEU A 122 15.80 22.43 23.82
C LEU A 122 15.71 23.51 24.90
N GLU A 123 14.94 23.24 25.96
CA GLU A 123 14.72 24.17 27.09
C GLU A 123 15.91 24.24 28.05
N GLY A 124 16.86 23.31 27.91
CA GLY A 124 18.09 23.23 28.69
C GLY A 124 19.12 22.36 27.97
N PRO A 125 20.35 22.24 28.52
CA PRO A 125 21.39 21.40 27.93
C PRO A 125 20.95 19.92 27.86
N PRO A 126 21.35 19.17 26.83
CA PRO A 126 21.04 17.74 26.74
C PRO A 126 21.68 16.98 27.92
N ASN A 127 20.94 16.04 28.51
CA ASN A 127 21.42 15.23 29.62
C ASN A 127 22.00 13.90 29.12
N ILE A 128 23.30 13.85 28.83
CA ILE A 128 23.98 12.65 28.32
C ILE A 128 24.71 11.95 29.46
N GLN A 129 24.27 10.74 29.79
CA GLN A 129 24.90 9.89 30.81
C GLN A 129 25.84 8.90 30.14
N CYS A 130 27.14 9.02 30.40
CA CYS A 130 28.17 8.10 29.93
C CYS A 130 28.19 6.78 30.74
N THR A 131 27.03 6.13 30.88
CA THR A 131 26.86 4.86 31.61
C THR A 131 25.81 3.99 30.94
N PRO A 132 25.86 2.65 31.12
CA PRO A 132 24.80 1.76 30.63
C PRO A 132 23.46 2.03 31.33
N PHE A 133 22.37 1.92 30.58
CA PHE A 133 21.01 1.88 31.16
C PHE A 133 20.86 0.62 32.02
N ASN A 134 20.42 0.74 33.28
CA ASN A 134 20.41 -0.37 34.26
C ASN A 134 19.07 -0.44 35.01
N ILE A 135 18.63 -1.66 35.37
CA ILE A 135 17.34 -1.96 36.02
C ILE A 135 17.36 -1.66 37.54
N ASN A 136 18.51 -1.82 38.20
CA ASN A 136 18.60 -1.87 39.67
C ASN A 136 18.93 -0.52 40.36
N ARG A 137 18.93 0.60 39.64
CA ARG A 137 19.15 1.91 40.28
C ARG A 137 17.84 2.41 40.86
N ASP A 138 17.55 2.08 42.11
CA ASP A 138 16.76 2.91 43.02
C ASP A 138 17.12 2.62 44.51
N THR A 139 17.29 3.70 45.29
CA THR A 139 17.18 3.88 46.76
C THR A 139 18.36 4.04 47.75
N GLU A 140 19.64 3.69 47.51
CA GLU A 140 20.69 3.90 48.57
C GLU A 140 21.90 4.80 48.23
N ASP A 141 22.27 5.00 46.96
CA ASP A 141 23.48 5.78 46.60
C ASP A 141 23.24 7.29 46.39
N PHE A 142 22.10 7.83 46.83
CA PHE A 142 21.73 9.25 46.62
C PHE A 142 22.23 10.23 47.71
N ALA A 143 23.18 9.85 48.56
CA ALA A 143 23.67 10.72 49.63
C ALA A 143 24.86 11.62 49.24
N SER A 144 25.43 11.51 48.04
CA SER A 144 26.49 12.43 47.61
C SER A 144 26.44 12.72 46.12
N VAL A 145 26.44 14.02 45.80
CA VAL A 145 26.31 14.69 44.49
C VAL A 145 24.86 15.11 44.18
N GLY A 146 24.67 16.43 44.11
CA GLY A 146 23.39 17.12 44.28
C GLY A 146 22.39 17.02 43.12
N SER A 147 21.13 17.05 43.55
CA SER A 147 19.86 17.41 42.89
C SER A 147 19.39 16.65 41.64
N SER A 148 18.28 15.94 41.85
CA SER A 148 17.29 15.34 40.94
C SER A 148 17.82 14.36 39.89
N ASN A 149 17.34 13.10 39.91
CA ASN A 149 16.93 12.33 38.71
C ASN A 149 16.63 10.85 39.02
N GLY A 150 15.76 10.57 39.99
CA GLY A 150 15.15 9.24 40.18
C GLY A 150 13.71 9.12 39.66
N ASN A 151 13.10 10.23 39.22
CA ASN A 151 11.66 10.32 38.93
C ASN A 151 11.34 10.99 37.59
N GLU A 152 12.30 11.09 36.67
CA GLU A 152 12.09 11.74 35.39
C GLU A 152 11.23 10.89 34.45
N LYS A 153 10.11 11.47 34.00
CA LYS A 153 9.18 10.86 33.06
C LYS A 153 9.39 11.39 31.65
N TYR A 154 9.25 10.57 30.62
CA TYR A 154 9.49 10.89 29.21
C TYR A 154 8.25 10.60 28.35
N ASN A 155 8.08 11.34 27.26
CA ASN A 155 7.03 11.05 26.26
C ASN A 155 7.45 9.92 25.33
N LEU A 156 8.74 9.87 24.99
CA LEU A 156 9.31 8.91 24.05
C LEU A 156 10.61 8.33 24.63
N VAL A 157 10.71 7.00 24.65
CA VAL A 157 11.95 6.28 24.97
C VAL A 157 12.35 5.45 23.76
N LEU A 158 13.58 5.59 23.29
CA LEU A 158 14.11 4.89 22.11
C LEU A 158 15.27 3.98 22.51
N PHE A 159 15.20 2.71 22.15
CA PHE A 159 16.36 1.81 22.16
C PHE A 159 16.94 1.78 20.74
N CYS A 160 17.93 2.66 20.49
CA CYS A 160 18.40 3.04 19.16
C CYS A 160 19.27 1.98 18.48
N HIS A 161 20.07 1.25 19.27
CA HIS A 161 20.76 0.05 18.82
C HIS A 161 20.15 -1.17 19.52
N SER A 162 20.21 -2.33 18.86
CA SER A 162 19.77 -3.62 19.43
C SER A 162 20.20 -3.72 20.91
N MET A 163 19.32 -4.24 21.76
CA MET A 163 19.48 -4.36 23.22
C MET A 163 20.60 -5.33 23.65
N TYR A 164 21.69 -5.41 22.88
CA TYR A 164 22.82 -6.30 23.09
C TYR A 164 23.45 -6.07 24.48
N GLY A 165 23.58 -7.17 25.22
CA GLY A 165 24.11 -7.15 26.59
C GLY A 165 23.05 -6.87 27.66
N MET A 166 21.83 -6.47 27.29
CA MET A 166 20.72 -6.29 28.22
C MET A 166 19.97 -7.62 28.40
N LYS A 167 20.15 -8.30 29.54
CA LYS A 167 19.45 -9.56 29.80
C LYS A 167 18.83 -9.60 31.22
N PRO A 168 17.56 -10.01 31.37
CA PRO A 168 16.58 -10.30 30.30
C PRO A 168 16.03 -9.00 29.69
N GLU A 169 15.95 -8.93 28.35
CA GLU A 169 15.58 -7.71 27.60
C GLU A 169 14.22 -7.12 28.02
N ALA A 170 13.22 -7.97 28.28
CA ALA A 170 11.88 -7.56 28.70
C ALA A 170 11.89 -6.69 29.98
N LYS A 171 12.82 -6.92 30.93
CA LYS A 171 12.91 -6.13 32.17
C LYS A 171 13.35 -4.69 31.92
N PHE A 172 14.19 -4.46 30.90
CA PHE A 172 14.60 -3.12 30.51
C PHE A 172 13.45 -2.36 29.84
N ILE A 173 12.62 -3.05 29.06
CA ILE A 173 11.39 -2.46 28.49
C ILE A 173 10.41 -2.13 29.62
N GLU A 174 10.18 -3.03 30.57
CA GLU A 174 9.35 -2.76 31.76
C GLU A 174 9.82 -1.50 32.50
N ARG A 175 11.13 -1.36 32.74
CA ARG A 175 11.69 -0.15 33.34
C ARG A 175 11.46 1.09 32.48
N ALA A 176 11.65 1.01 31.17
CA ALA A 176 11.39 2.12 30.26
C ALA A 176 9.90 2.53 30.25
N LEU A 177 8.98 1.56 30.39
CA LEU A 177 7.55 1.80 30.49
C LEU A 177 7.19 2.56 31.79
N GLU A 178 7.84 2.25 32.92
CA GLU A 178 7.70 3.00 34.17
C GLU A 178 8.17 4.45 34.04
N MET A 179 9.07 4.74 33.10
CA MET A 179 9.57 6.08 32.84
C MET A 179 8.66 6.90 31.91
N LEU A 180 7.51 6.40 31.46
CA LEU A 180 6.60 7.16 30.59
C LEU A 180 5.72 8.16 31.39
N VAL A 181 5.46 9.34 30.81
CA VAL A 181 4.54 10.35 31.37
C VAL A 181 3.09 9.85 31.46
N GLU A 182 2.35 10.32 32.47
CA GLU A 182 0.92 10.01 32.67
C GLU A 182 0.03 11.13 32.10
N LEU A 183 -0.86 10.78 31.15
CA LEU A 183 -1.96 11.58 30.55
C LEU A 183 -1.57 12.67 29.53
N PRO A 184 -2.44 13.01 28.54
CA PRO A 184 -3.67 12.32 28.11
C PRO A 184 -3.49 11.30 26.95
N GLU A 185 -2.35 11.28 26.24
CA GLU A 185 -1.99 10.18 25.33
C GLU A 185 -0.82 9.36 25.89
N ASP A 186 -0.80 8.06 25.59
CA ASP A 186 0.26 7.17 26.06
C ASP A 186 1.61 7.52 25.45
N GLY A 187 2.62 7.68 26.31
CA GLY A 187 4.01 7.70 25.86
C GLY A 187 4.41 6.39 25.17
N LEU A 188 5.50 6.45 24.41
CA LEU A 188 5.97 5.33 23.59
C LEU A 188 7.35 4.87 24.03
N VAL A 189 7.53 3.56 24.13
CA VAL A 189 8.84 2.90 24.11
C VAL A 189 9.01 2.24 22.75
N ILE A 190 10.08 2.58 22.02
CA ILE A 190 10.35 2.02 20.70
C ILE A 190 11.69 1.29 20.74
N VAL A 191 11.70 0.06 20.23
CA VAL A 191 12.90 -0.77 20.13
C VAL A 191 13.21 -1.03 18.67
N PHE A 192 14.43 -0.67 18.25
CA PHE A 192 14.99 -1.08 16.97
C PHE A 192 15.91 -2.27 17.19
N HIS A 193 15.78 -3.29 16.34
CA HIS A 193 16.58 -4.50 16.47
C HIS A 193 16.92 -5.13 15.13
N ARG A 194 18.14 -5.67 15.03
CA ARG A 194 18.71 -6.28 13.82
C ARG A 194 18.47 -7.78 13.70
N ASP A 195 17.25 -8.23 13.97
CA ASP A 195 16.88 -9.65 13.89
C ASP A 195 15.42 -9.82 13.46
N ARG A 196 15.12 -10.94 12.78
CA ARG A 196 13.79 -11.31 12.31
C ARG A 196 12.91 -11.89 13.43
N ALA A 197 13.51 -12.30 14.54
CA ALA A 197 12.81 -13.03 15.61
C ALA A 197 13.07 -12.40 16.99
N LEU A 198 12.59 -11.17 17.19
CA LEU A 198 12.60 -10.53 18.50
C LEU A 198 11.33 -10.91 19.27
N GLN A 199 11.50 -11.38 20.51
CA GLN A 199 10.40 -11.75 21.41
C GLN A 199 10.68 -11.22 22.81
N PHE A 200 9.72 -10.44 23.35
CA PHE A 200 9.77 -9.98 24.74
C PHE A 200 8.70 -10.69 25.57
N ASP A 201 9.06 -11.76 26.25
CA ASP A 201 8.14 -12.65 26.96
C ASP A 201 7.02 -11.92 27.70
N LYS A 202 5.77 -12.21 27.32
CA LYS A 202 4.51 -11.70 27.90
C LYS A 202 4.22 -10.21 27.69
N LEU A 203 5.11 -9.43 27.07
CA LEU A 203 4.82 -8.06 26.66
C LEU A 203 4.00 -8.04 25.37
N VAL A 204 2.96 -7.22 25.35
CA VAL A 204 2.11 -7.03 24.17
C VAL A 204 2.59 -5.79 23.43
N CYS A 205 2.86 -5.95 22.14
CA CYS A 205 3.29 -4.86 21.29
C CYS A 205 2.09 -4.00 20.87
N TYR A 206 2.25 -2.68 20.92
CA TYR A 206 1.30 -1.74 20.33
C TYR A 206 1.36 -1.83 18.80
N LYS A 207 2.58 -1.90 18.25
CA LYS A 207 2.78 -1.99 16.80
C LYS A 207 4.16 -2.55 16.44
N THR A 208 4.20 -3.39 15.41
CA THR A 208 5.43 -3.97 14.86
C THR A 208 5.51 -3.70 13.36
N ASP A 209 6.69 -3.28 12.90
CA ASP A 209 7.04 -3.18 11.49
C ASP A 209 8.39 -3.89 11.26
N SER A 210 8.60 -4.48 10.08
CA SER A 210 9.84 -5.16 9.72
C SER A 210 10.35 -4.76 8.34
N PHE A 211 11.67 -4.86 8.15
CA PHE A 211 12.37 -4.64 6.90
C PHE A 211 13.32 -5.79 6.63
N HIS A 212 12.98 -6.62 5.64
CA HIS A 212 13.69 -7.88 5.40
C HIS A 212 14.88 -7.78 4.44
N ASP A 213 14.94 -6.68 3.67
CA ASP A 213 15.89 -6.46 2.58
C ASP A 213 17.08 -5.56 3.00
N GLY A 214 17.23 -5.28 4.30
CA GLY A 214 18.39 -4.53 4.80
C GLY A 214 19.69 -5.28 4.52
N VAL A 215 20.69 -4.57 4.01
CA VAL A 215 22.00 -5.13 3.67
C VAL A 215 23.10 -4.29 4.31
N VAL A 216 24.08 -4.97 4.91
CA VAL A 216 25.34 -4.38 5.36
C VAL A 216 26.39 -4.70 4.30
N ARG A 217 27.07 -3.65 3.82
CA ARG A 217 28.13 -3.74 2.82
C ARG A 217 29.47 -3.55 3.52
N VAL A 218 30.40 -4.47 3.29
CA VAL A 218 31.71 -4.47 3.95
C VAL A 218 32.79 -4.63 2.88
N PRO A 219 33.75 -3.70 2.75
CA PRO A 219 34.91 -3.88 1.88
C PRO A 219 35.64 -5.20 2.17
N ASP A 220 36.02 -5.96 1.13
CA ASP A 220 36.78 -7.21 1.24
C ASP A 220 38.29 -6.93 1.43
N GLU A 221 38.62 -6.14 2.46
CA GLU A 221 39.99 -5.81 2.85
C GLU A 221 40.30 -6.43 4.23
N ASP A 222 41.48 -7.03 4.39
CA ASP A 222 41.83 -7.82 5.59
C ASP A 222 41.72 -7.03 6.91
N ASP A 223 42.11 -5.77 6.91
CA ASP A 223 42.06 -4.87 8.06
C ASP A 223 40.64 -4.39 8.39
N VAL A 224 39.82 -4.17 7.36
CA VAL A 224 38.39 -3.88 7.50
C VAL A 224 37.66 -5.09 8.07
N LEU A 225 37.94 -6.29 7.54
CA LEU A 225 37.34 -7.54 8.01
C LEU A 225 37.74 -7.89 9.44
N ASP A 226 38.98 -7.63 9.86
CA ASP A 226 39.40 -7.79 11.26
C ASP A 226 38.55 -6.95 12.20
N THR A 227 38.37 -5.67 11.84
CA THR A 227 37.61 -4.71 12.64
C THR A 227 36.13 -5.08 12.67
N PHE A 228 35.57 -5.45 11.51
CA PHE A 228 34.20 -5.88 11.35
C PHE A 228 33.89 -7.17 12.12
N ALA A 229 34.73 -8.21 11.97
CA ALA A 229 34.52 -9.50 12.63
C ALA A 229 34.60 -9.38 14.15
N ALA A 230 35.58 -8.62 14.67
CA ALA A 230 35.70 -8.35 16.11
C ALA A 230 34.47 -7.62 16.66
N PHE A 231 33.96 -6.63 15.92
CA PHE A 231 32.75 -5.90 16.27
C PHE A 231 31.52 -6.82 16.31
N VAL A 232 31.31 -7.63 15.27
CA VAL A 232 30.19 -8.57 15.17
C VAL A 232 30.27 -9.66 16.24
N ALA A 233 31.46 -10.19 16.52
CA ALA A 233 31.69 -11.17 17.58
C ALA A 233 31.48 -10.58 18.98
N GLY A 234 31.85 -9.30 19.15
CA GLY A 234 31.71 -8.52 20.38
C GLY A 234 32.89 -8.62 21.35
N PHE A 235 34.04 -9.15 20.91
CA PHE A 235 35.25 -9.28 21.75
C PHE A 235 36.50 -9.43 20.87
N ASN A 236 37.66 -9.21 21.51
CA ASN A 236 39.00 -9.59 21.00
C ASN A 236 39.65 -10.62 21.93
N MET A 237 40.75 -11.23 21.52
CA MET A 237 41.53 -12.13 22.38
C MET A 237 42.56 -11.36 23.20
N GLN A 238 42.81 -11.80 24.43
CA GLN A 238 43.81 -11.21 25.32
C GLN A 238 45.25 -11.56 24.89
N ASP A 239 45.46 -12.74 24.31
CA ASP A 239 46.75 -13.20 23.81
C ASP A 239 46.96 -12.79 22.35
N MET A 240 48.09 -12.14 22.05
CA MET A 240 48.37 -11.55 20.73
C MET A 240 48.51 -12.57 19.60
N GLU A 241 49.12 -13.73 19.88
CA GLU A 241 49.31 -14.78 18.87
C GLU A 241 48.00 -15.52 18.60
N ALA A 242 47.21 -15.78 19.64
CA ALA A 242 45.86 -16.31 19.52
C ALA A 242 44.91 -15.34 18.79
N ASP A 243 45.02 -14.03 19.04
CA ASP A 243 44.23 -12.99 18.35
C ASP A 243 44.52 -12.98 16.85
N LYS A 244 45.81 -13.07 16.48
CA LYS A 244 46.24 -13.12 15.06
C LYS A 244 45.75 -14.37 14.35
N ALA A 245 45.80 -15.53 15.00
CA ALA A 245 45.28 -16.79 14.45
C ALA A 245 43.76 -16.73 14.25
N ILE A 246 43.01 -16.25 15.25
CA ILE A 246 41.55 -16.13 15.20
C ILE A 246 41.09 -15.14 14.12
N ARG A 247 41.79 -14.00 13.96
CA ARG A 247 41.48 -13.03 12.90
C ARG A 247 41.60 -13.64 11.50
N ALA A 248 42.64 -14.43 11.25
CA ALA A 248 42.80 -15.12 9.97
C ALA A 248 41.60 -16.06 9.70
N GLU A 249 41.17 -16.83 10.70
CA GLU A 249 39.99 -17.70 10.59
C GLU A 249 38.69 -16.89 10.38
N TRP A 250 38.54 -15.77 11.09
CA TRP A 250 37.38 -14.90 10.98
C TRP A 250 37.25 -14.26 9.60
N ARG A 251 38.35 -13.88 8.95
CA ARG A 251 38.34 -13.40 7.56
C ARG A 251 37.78 -14.45 6.61
N GLU A 252 38.24 -15.70 6.74
CA GLU A 252 37.74 -16.82 5.93
C GLU A 252 36.25 -17.06 6.16
N VAL A 253 35.78 -17.00 7.42
CA VAL A 253 34.34 -17.08 7.73
C VAL A 253 33.55 -15.94 7.09
N CYS A 254 34.06 -14.70 7.16
CA CYS A 254 33.40 -13.55 6.52
C CYS A 254 33.29 -13.74 5.00
N ARG A 255 34.37 -14.14 4.33
CA ARG A 255 34.39 -14.38 2.87
C ARG A 255 33.52 -15.56 2.46
N ALA A 256 33.46 -16.61 3.27
CA ALA A 256 32.62 -17.78 2.99
C ALA A 256 31.12 -17.50 3.13
N LEU A 257 30.73 -16.61 4.05
CA LEU A 257 29.32 -16.28 4.33
C LEU A 257 28.81 -15.02 3.62
N GLY A 258 29.72 -14.12 3.25
CA GLY A 258 29.44 -12.89 2.52
C GLY A 258 29.12 -13.17 1.06
N ASN A 259 28.12 -12.47 0.51
CA ASN A 259 27.79 -12.55 -0.92
C ASN A 259 28.52 -11.45 -1.70
N ARG A 260 28.87 -11.70 -2.96
CA ARG A 260 29.39 -10.68 -3.89
C ARG A 260 28.37 -10.44 -5.00
N GLU A 261 28.25 -9.19 -5.45
CA GLU A 261 27.48 -8.83 -6.63
C GLU A 261 28.43 -8.60 -7.81
N ASP A 262 28.05 -9.03 -9.02
CA ASP A 262 28.89 -8.85 -10.22
C ASP A 262 29.21 -7.37 -10.52
N ALA A 263 28.35 -6.46 -10.05
CA ALA A 263 28.52 -5.01 -10.20
C ALA A 263 29.49 -4.39 -9.18
N ASP A 264 29.80 -5.08 -8.08
CA ASP A 264 30.64 -4.58 -6.99
C ASP A 264 31.38 -5.76 -6.30
N PRO A 265 32.42 -6.33 -6.97
CA PRO A 265 33.09 -7.55 -6.53
C PRO A 265 34.01 -7.33 -5.31
N ASP A 266 34.31 -6.08 -4.99
CA ASP A 266 35.25 -5.68 -3.92
C ASP A 266 34.56 -5.57 -2.55
N HIS A 267 33.25 -5.85 -2.47
CA HIS A 267 32.47 -5.80 -1.23
C HIS A 267 31.81 -7.15 -0.92
N LEU A 268 31.78 -7.48 0.38
CA LEU A 268 30.98 -8.53 0.96
C LEU A 268 29.65 -7.97 1.46
N LEU A 269 28.57 -8.64 1.07
CA LEU A 269 27.20 -8.29 1.45
C LEU A 269 26.68 -9.27 2.49
N PHE A 270 26.09 -8.72 3.56
CA PHE A 270 25.43 -9.49 4.61
C PHE A 270 24.01 -8.99 4.82
N ASN A 271 23.07 -9.91 5.02
CA ASN A 271 21.68 -9.57 5.28
C ASN A 271 21.51 -9.06 6.71
N SER A 272 20.97 -7.85 6.87
CA SER A 272 20.71 -7.18 8.14
C SER A 272 19.26 -6.72 8.20
N PRO A 273 18.32 -7.65 8.44
CA PRO A 273 16.92 -7.30 8.60
C PRO A 273 16.73 -6.42 9.84
N GLU A 274 15.82 -5.46 9.77
CA GLU A 274 15.48 -4.56 10.87
C GLU A 274 14.03 -4.83 11.32
N ILE A 275 13.79 -4.79 12.63
CA ILE A 275 12.44 -4.78 13.22
C ILE A 275 12.30 -3.56 14.13
N MET A 276 11.16 -2.90 14.04
CA MET A 276 10.78 -1.79 14.92
C MET A 276 9.55 -2.21 15.71
N MET A 277 9.66 -2.22 17.04
CA MET A 277 8.59 -2.61 17.96
C MET A 277 8.24 -1.45 18.88
N ALA A 278 6.96 -1.14 18.98
CA ALA A 278 6.43 -0.08 19.83
C ALA A 278 5.65 -0.64 21.00
N PHE A 279 5.84 -0.06 22.18
CA PHE A 279 5.13 -0.42 23.41
C PHE A 279 4.56 0.84 24.06
N THR A 280 3.38 0.70 24.63
CA THR A 280 2.78 1.68 25.55
C THR A 280 2.79 1.09 26.96
N ARG A 281 2.38 1.90 27.96
CA ARG A 281 2.17 1.42 29.35
C ARG A 281 1.30 0.17 29.45
N HIS A 282 0.45 -0.09 28.46
CA HIS A 282 -0.45 -1.23 28.42
C HIS A 282 0.21 -2.54 27.95
N ALA A 283 1.49 -2.53 27.59
CA ALA A 283 2.21 -3.74 27.17
C ALA A 283 2.20 -4.87 28.22
N THR A 284 2.04 -4.54 29.51
CA THR A 284 1.98 -5.49 30.62
C THR A 284 0.56 -5.99 30.96
N ALA A 285 -0.47 -5.58 30.21
CA ALA A 285 -1.88 -5.87 30.52
C ALA A 285 -2.35 -7.30 30.16
N LEU A 286 -1.49 -8.14 29.60
CA LEU A 286 -1.82 -9.51 29.18
C LEU A 286 -2.44 -10.40 30.29
N PRO A 287 -2.01 -10.34 31.57
CA PRO A 287 -2.62 -11.13 32.64
C PRO A 287 -4.13 -10.87 32.81
N GLU A 288 -4.61 -9.67 32.52
CA GLU A 288 -6.05 -9.32 32.59
C GLU A 288 -6.89 -10.15 31.62
N LEU A 289 -6.35 -10.42 30.42
CA LEU A 289 -7.02 -11.23 29.40
C LEU A 289 -6.97 -12.72 29.74
N ILE A 290 -5.79 -13.21 30.16
CA ILE A 290 -5.57 -14.63 30.46
C ILE A 290 -6.40 -15.09 31.67
N ALA A 291 -6.75 -14.17 32.58
CA ALA A 291 -7.68 -14.46 33.67
C ALA A 291 -9.12 -14.73 33.20
N GLN A 292 -9.51 -14.23 32.02
CA GLN A 292 -10.87 -14.30 31.49
C GLN A 292 -11.02 -15.33 30.38
N VAL A 293 -9.97 -15.54 29.57
CA VAL A 293 -9.99 -16.40 28.38
C VAL A 293 -8.97 -17.53 28.52
N PRO A 294 -9.33 -18.79 28.19
CA PRO A 294 -8.41 -19.92 28.30
C PRO A 294 -7.11 -19.70 27.50
N LEU A 295 -5.97 -19.78 28.19
CA LEU A 295 -4.64 -19.73 27.58
C LEU A 295 -4.26 -21.09 27.01
N VAL A 296 -3.70 -21.11 25.80
CA VAL A 296 -3.05 -22.30 25.25
C VAL A 296 -1.67 -22.44 25.89
N ARG A 297 -1.51 -23.40 26.82
CA ARG A 297 -0.27 -23.58 27.60
C ARG A 297 0.91 -24.08 26.75
N GLU A 298 0.63 -24.90 25.73
CA GLU A 298 1.64 -25.38 24.79
C GLU A 298 1.73 -24.43 23.58
N LYS A 299 2.93 -24.30 22.99
CA LYS A 299 3.12 -23.48 21.79
C LYS A 299 2.19 -23.99 20.68
N ARG A 300 1.20 -23.18 20.29
CA ARG A 300 0.26 -23.53 19.21
C ARG A 300 1.03 -23.68 17.89
N ILE A 301 1.19 -24.92 17.43
CA ILE A 301 1.84 -25.21 16.16
C ILE A 301 0.84 -24.95 15.02
N VAL A 302 1.02 -23.86 14.29
CA VAL A 302 0.30 -23.56 13.04
C VAL A 302 0.90 -24.36 11.88
N LYS A 303 0.19 -24.48 10.75
CA LYS A 303 0.67 -25.24 9.58
C LYS A 303 1.73 -24.49 8.79
N ASN A 304 1.61 -23.16 8.72
CA ASN A 304 2.63 -22.31 8.10
C ASN A 304 3.91 -22.32 8.95
N ARG A 305 5.02 -22.83 8.39
CA ARG A 305 6.30 -22.94 9.09
C ARG A 305 7.00 -21.60 9.27
N GLU A 306 6.80 -20.65 8.35
CA GLU A 306 7.36 -19.31 8.46
C GLU A 306 6.80 -18.57 9.67
N ALA A 307 5.50 -18.74 9.94
CA ALA A 307 4.87 -18.19 11.13
C ALA A 307 5.47 -18.71 12.44
N HIS A 308 6.22 -19.83 12.45
CA HIS A 308 6.83 -20.38 13.68
C HIS A 308 8.01 -19.56 14.18
N PHE A 309 8.63 -18.78 13.29
CA PHE A 309 9.72 -17.87 13.63
C PHE A 309 9.23 -16.65 14.41
N TYR A 310 7.92 -16.37 14.40
CA TYR A 310 7.33 -15.29 15.18
C TYR A 310 6.89 -15.79 16.57
N GLY A 311 7.38 -15.14 17.61
CA GLY A 311 6.96 -15.38 18.99
C GLY A 311 5.75 -14.53 19.36
N CYS A 312 4.55 -15.11 19.40
CA CYS A 312 3.36 -14.38 19.88
C CYS A 312 3.45 -14.06 21.38
N ALA A 313 2.81 -12.96 21.83
CA ALA A 313 2.74 -12.65 23.26
C ALA A 313 1.97 -13.72 24.05
N ALA A 314 0.84 -14.16 23.47
CA ALA A 314 0.08 -15.31 23.94
C ALA A 314 -0.83 -15.85 22.83
N THR A 315 -1.20 -17.12 22.94
CA THR A 315 -2.32 -17.69 22.19
C THR A 315 -3.45 -18.00 23.17
N VAL A 316 -4.60 -17.38 22.98
CA VAL A 316 -5.83 -17.64 23.75
C VAL A 316 -6.80 -18.44 22.91
N ARG A 317 -7.56 -19.36 23.52
CA ARG A 317 -8.54 -20.21 22.85
C ARG A 317 -9.94 -19.97 23.44
N PRO A 318 -10.70 -19.02 22.88
CA PRO A 318 -12.09 -18.83 23.22
C PRO A 318 -12.92 -20.10 22.99
N THR A 319 -13.73 -20.49 23.97
CA THR A 319 -14.64 -21.66 23.93
C THR A 319 -16.12 -21.27 23.91
N LYS A 320 -16.40 -19.97 24.02
CA LYS A 320 -17.74 -19.37 23.95
C LYS A 320 -17.64 -17.96 23.39
N ILE A 321 -18.72 -17.44 22.81
CA ILE A 321 -18.73 -16.13 22.13
C ILE A 321 -18.31 -15.00 23.09
N GLN A 322 -18.67 -15.08 24.37
CA GLN A 322 -18.29 -14.09 25.38
C GLN A 322 -16.76 -13.97 25.55
N HIS A 323 -16.02 -15.07 25.40
CA HIS A 323 -14.55 -15.01 25.45
C HIS A 323 -13.97 -14.22 24.25
N VAL A 324 -14.60 -14.32 23.07
CA VAL A 324 -14.21 -13.52 21.89
C VAL A 324 -14.51 -12.04 22.14
N GLN A 325 -15.66 -11.72 22.74
CA GLN A 325 -16.00 -10.35 23.13
C GLN A 325 -14.98 -9.79 24.14
N GLN A 326 -14.55 -10.59 25.12
CA GLN A 326 -13.52 -10.20 26.09
C GLN A 326 -12.17 -9.93 25.43
N CYS A 327 -11.74 -10.73 24.45
CA CYS A 327 -10.54 -10.45 23.67
C CYS A 327 -10.63 -9.08 22.98
N ILE A 328 -11.76 -8.78 22.34
CA ILE A 328 -11.98 -7.52 21.62
C ILE A 328 -12.07 -6.34 22.58
N GLN A 329 -12.80 -6.46 23.68
CA GLN A 329 -12.92 -5.41 24.70
C GLN A 329 -11.57 -5.09 25.34
N TRP A 330 -10.76 -6.12 25.63
CA TRP A 330 -9.41 -5.95 26.11
C TRP A 330 -8.53 -5.22 25.08
N ALA A 331 -8.62 -5.61 23.81
CA ALA A 331 -7.87 -4.96 22.73
C ALA A 331 -8.26 -3.48 22.55
N LEU A 332 -9.56 -3.17 22.59
CA LEU A 332 -10.08 -1.80 22.55
C LEU A 332 -9.65 -0.98 23.77
N LYS A 333 -9.70 -1.55 24.97
CA LYS A 333 -9.29 -0.90 26.22
C LYS A 333 -7.81 -0.49 26.20
N HIS A 334 -6.96 -1.31 25.59
CA HIS A 334 -5.51 -1.14 25.63
C HIS A 334 -4.90 -0.63 24.31
N GLY A 335 -5.72 -0.41 23.27
CA GLY A 335 -5.27 0.08 21.97
C GLY A 335 -4.34 -0.87 21.22
N VAL A 336 -4.48 -2.19 21.41
CA VAL A 336 -3.57 -3.21 20.83
C VAL A 336 -4.26 -4.02 19.73
N GLY A 337 -3.47 -4.51 18.78
CA GLY A 337 -3.96 -5.39 17.71
C GLY A 337 -4.06 -6.86 18.13
N LEU A 338 -4.93 -7.60 17.44
CA LEU A 338 -5.14 -9.04 17.55
C LEU A 338 -4.91 -9.71 16.19
N THR A 339 -4.50 -10.98 16.23
CA THR A 339 -4.58 -11.89 15.08
C THR A 339 -5.49 -13.08 15.37
N VAL A 340 -5.98 -13.73 14.32
CA VAL A 340 -6.94 -14.84 14.41
C VAL A 340 -6.37 -16.09 13.76
N ILE A 341 -6.48 -17.22 14.46
CA ILE A 341 -6.09 -18.54 13.97
C ILE A 341 -7.37 -19.36 13.71
N GLY A 342 -7.63 -19.65 12.44
CA GLY A 342 -8.57 -20.69 12.02
C GLY A 342 -7.83 -22.01 11.78
N GLY A 343 -7.69 -22.42 10.51
CA GLY A 343 -6.93 -23.64 10.14
C GLY A 343 -5.40 -23.53 10.28
N GLY A 344 -4.85 -22.35 10.58
CA GLY A 344 -3.41 -22.15 10.82
C GLY A 344 -2.51 -22.20 9.57
N HIS A 345 -3.05 -22.03 8.36
CA HIS A 345 -2.29 -22.10 7.11
C HIS A 345 -1.67 -20.77 6.65
N SER A 346 -2.10 -19.65 7.22
CA SER A 346 -1.60 -18.33 6.83
C SER A 346 -0.36 -17.93 7.63
N GLY A 347 0.52 -17.15 7.00
CA GLY A 347 1.62 -16.47 7.69
C GLY A 347 1.12 -15.42 8.70
N HIS A 348 -0.10 -14.92 8.53
CA HIS A 348 -0.72 -13.91 9.40
C HIS A 348 -1.14 -14.47 10.77
N CYS A 349 -1.16 -15.79 10.96
CA CYS A 349 -1.68 -16.43 12.17
C CYS A 349 -0.88 -16.12 13.44
N LEU A 350 0.42 -15.82 13.31
CA LEU A 350 1.31 -15.52 14.44
C LEU A 350 2.12 -14.28 14.10
N TRP A 351 2.29 -13.39 15.08
CA TRP A 351 3.07 -12.16 14.96
C TRP A 351 3.89 -11.91 16.22
N PRO A 352 5.08 -11.31 16.13
CA PRO A 352 5.92 -11.01 17.29
C PRO A 352 5.17 -10.18 18.33
N ASN A 353 5.08 -10.68 19.57
CA ASN A 353 4.48 -9.97 20.70
C ASN A 353 3.00 -9.54 20.50
N VAL A 354 2.26 -10.22 19.62
CA VAL A 354 0.81 -10.00 19.42
C VAL A 354 0.02 -11.13 20.05
N VAL A 355 -1.20 -10.85 20.53
CA VAL A 355 -2.13 -11.88 21.00
C VAL A 355 -2.83 -12.55 19.82
N SER A 356 -2.76 -13.88 19.79
CA SER A 356 -3.42 -14.71 18.78
C SER A 356 -4.68 -15.36 19.34
N VAL A 357 -5.81 -15.18 18.66
CA VAL A 357 -7.11 -15.74 19.03
C VAL A 357 -7.33 -17.04 18.24
N ASP A 358 -7.18 -18.18 18.91
CA ASP A 358 -7.33 -19.52 18.33
C ASP A 358 -8.79 -19.98 18.36
N MET A 359 -9.41 -20.03 17.18
CA MET A 359 -10.81 -20.40 17.02
C MET A 359 -11.02 -21.91 16.98
N ALA A 360 -9.99 -22.73 17.22
CA ALA A 360 -10.07 -24.18 17.15
C ALA A 360 -11.09 -24.86 18.10
N ALA A 361 -11.64 -24.15 19.09
CA ALA A 361 -12.73 -24.68 19.93
C ALA A 361 -14.14 -24.40 19.36
N PHE A 362 -14.24 -23.60 18.31
CA PHE A 362 -15.45 -23.40 17.50
C PHE A 362 -15.35 -24.33 16.29
N ASP A 363 -15.52 -25.64 16.52
CA ASP A 363 -15.24 -26.72 15.56
C ASP A 363 -16.49 -27.53 15.15
N GLN A 364 -17.69 -27.04 15.45
CA GLN A 364 -18.93 -27.74 15.14
C GLN A 364 -19.44 -27.50 13.72
N VAL A 365 -20.01 -28.56 13.12
CA VAL A 365 -20.69 -28.52 11.83
C VAL A 365 -22.11 -29.07 11.98
N HIS A 366 -23.09 -28.24 11.65
CA HIS A 366 -24.51 -28.57 11.73
C HIS A 366 -25.12 -28.62 10.33
N LEU A 367 -25.82 -29.71 10.03
CA LEU A 367 -26.57 -29.88 8.80
C LEU A 367 -28.05 -29.60 9.05
N LEU A 368 -28.64 -28.73 8.24
CA LEU A 368 -30.05 -28.39 8.30
C LEU A 368 -30.75 -28.99 7.10
N THR A 369 -31.45 -30.09 7.38
CA THR A 369 -32.43 -30.68 6.47
C THR A 369 -33.81 -30.14 6.85
N ARG A 370 -34.66 -29.92 5.84
CA ARG A 370 -35.94 -29.20 5.93
C ARG A 370 -36.69 -29.45 7.25
N GLU A 371 -36.88 -28.42 8.07
CA GLU A 371 -37.88 -28.50 9.14
C GLU A 371 -39.28 -28.53 8.50
N GLU A 372 -40.02 -29.59 8.77
CA GLU A 372 -41.47 -29.60 8.56
C GLU A 372 -42.11 -28.69 9.61
N LYS A 373 -42.13 -27.38 9.37
CA LYS A 373 -43.23 -26.45 9.68
C LYS A 373 -42.80 -24.99 9.57
N GLY A 374 -43.43 -24.31 8.61
CA GLY A 374 -43.88 -22.93 8.77
C GLY A 374 -42.82 -21.85 8.72
N GLU A 375 -42.31 -21.55 7.52
CA GLU A 375 -42.28 -20.16 7.01
C GLU A 375 -41.96 -20.23 5.50
N ALA A 376 -42.80 -19.56 4.72
CA ALA A 376 -42.79 -19.61 3.27
C ALA A 376 -41.73 -18.63 2.73
N GLU A 377 -40.49 -19.09 2.48
CA GLU A 377 -39.56 -18.39 1.58
C GLU A 377 -38.44 -19.30 1.02
N SER A 378 -38.73 -19.93 -0.13
CA SER A 378 -37.99 -19.87 -1.40
C SER A 378 -36.46 -20.10 -1.48
N ASP A 379 -35.89 -21.15 -0.88
CA ASP A 379 -34.62 -21.73 -1.40
C ASP A 379 -34.63 -23.26 -1.24
N PRO A 380 -34.55 -24.06 -2.32
CA PRO A 380 -34.76 -25.51 -2.28
C PRO A 380 -33.59 -26.33 -1.71
N HIS A 381 -32.48 -25.71 -1.33
CA HIS A 381 -31.24 -26.41 -0.98
C HIS A 381 -30.98 -26.46 0.55
N PRO A 382 -30.55 -27.61 1.10
CA PRO A 382 -30.11 -27.73 2.49
C PRO A 382 -28.98 -26.75 2.84
N LEU A 383 -28.88 -26.39 4.12
CA LEU A 383 -27.83 -25.49 4.62
C LEU A 383 -26.87 -26.24 5.53
N VAL A 384 -25.61 -25.81 5.53
CA VAL A 384 -24.60 -26.24 6.50
C VAL A 384 -24.13 -25.04 7.29
N VAL A 385 -24.22 -25.09 8.60
CA VAL A 385 -23.62 -24.10 9.51
C VAL A 385 -22.30 -24.68 10.01
N ALA A 386 -21.20 -24.04 9.67
CA ALA A 386 -19.86 -24.45 10.09
C ALA A 386 -19.21 -23.36 10.93
N GLU A 387 -18.65 -23.74 12.06
CA GLU A 387 -17.92 -22.83 12.94
C GLU A 387 -16.51 -22.51 12.38
N ALA A 388 -15.93 -21.38 12.81
CA ALA A 388 -14.72 -20.82 12.20
C ALA A 388 -13.44 -21.66 12.42
N GLY A 389 -13.44 -22.56 13.40
CA GLY A 389 -12.39 -23.53 13.66
C GLY A 389 -12.45 -24.78 12.77
N CYS A 390 -13.57 -25.03 12.09
CA CYS A 390 -13.73 -26.18 11.21
C CYS A 390 -12.77 -26.13 10.01
N LYS A 391 -12.28 -27.31 9.64
CA LYS A 391 -11.49 -27.54 8.43
C LYS A 391 -12.38 -28.02 7.29
N VAL A 392 -11.85 -27.98 6.07
CA VAL A 392 -12.52 -28.48 4.87
C VAL A 392 -13.02 -29.91 5.07
N THR A 393 -12.18 -30.81 5.60
CA THR A 393 -12.58 -32.20 5.84
C THR A 393 -13.74 -32.33 6.82
N ASP A 394 -13.78 -31.53 7.88
CA ASP A 394 -14.84 -31.60 8.90
C ASP A 394 -16.20 -31.27 8.26
N ILE A 395 -16.23 -30.22 7.43
CA ILE A 395 -17.43 -29.77 6.73
C ILE A 395 -17.86 -30.78 5.67
N ILE A 396 -16.92 -31.24 4.84
CA ILE A 396 -17.20 -32.18 3.76
C ILE A 396 -17.71 -33.51 4.33
N HIS A 397 -17.00 -34.10 5.29
CA HIS A 397 -17.39 -35.37 5.92
C HIS A 397 -18.82 -35.28 6.48
N LYS A 398 -19.12 -34.22 7.23
CA LYS A 398 -20.46 -34.03 7.81
C LYS A 398 -21.55 -33.83 6.75
N SER A 399 -21.26 -33.07 5.68
CA SER A 399 -22.22 -32.87 4.59
C SER A 399 -22.47 -34.16 3.78
N MET A 400 -21.44 -35.00 3.61
CA MET A 400 -21.54 -36.25 2.87
C MET A 400 -22.41 -37.29 3.57
N GLU A 401 -22.54 -37.25 4.90
CA GLU A 401 -23.48 -38.11 5.66
C GLU A 401 -24.93 -37.99 5.14
N ALA A 402 -25.29 -36.85 4.53
CA ALA A 402 -26.59 -36.61 3.92
C ALA A 402 -26.56 -36.60 2.38
N GLY A 403 -25.48 -37.09 1.75
CA GLY A 403 -25.31 -37.06 0.30
C GLY A 403 -25.10 -35.66 -0.28
N MET A 404 -24.69 -34.70 0.56
CA MET A 404 -24.47 -33.30 0.18
C MET A 404 -22.98 -32.94 0.26
N THR A 405 -22.63 -31.78 -0.29
CA THR A 405 -21.30 -31.19 -0.24
C THR A 405 -21.37 -29.67 -0.22
N VAL A 406 -20.27 -29.03 0.18
CA VAL A 406 -20.04 -27.59 0.02
C VAL A 406 -18.81 -27.43 -0.87
N PRO A 407 -18.86 -26.63 -1.95
CA PRO A 407 -17.70 -26.32 -2.76
C PRO A 407 -16.68 -25.57 -1.89
N LEU A 408 -15.64 -26.28 -1.48
CA LEU A 408 -14.55 -25.80 -0.63
C LEU A 408 -13.20 -26.03 -1.32
N GLY A 409 -12.10 -25.68 -0.66
CA GLY A 409 -10.77 -25.84 -1.23
C GLY A 409 -10.29 -27.28 -1.37
N SER A 410 -9.26 -27.50 -2.17
CA SER A 410 -8.68 -28.83 -2.44
C SER A 410 -7.83 -29.42 -1.30
N ARG A 411 -7.68 -28.71 -0.18
CA ARG A 411 -6.79 -29.12 0.92
C ARG A 411 -7.57 -29.49 2.19
N PRO A 412 -7.51 -30.76 2.65
CA PRO A 412 -8.22 -31.27 3.83
C PRO A 412 -8.13 -30.41 5.10
N SER A 413 -6.89 -29.98 5.41
CA SER A 413 -6.58 -29.37 6.72
C SER A 413 -6.79 -27.85 6.79
N VAL A 414 -7.18 -27.21 5.69
CA VAL A 414 -7.37 -25.75 5.63
C VAL A 414 -8.70 -25.36 6.27
N GLY A 415 -8.77 -24.20 6.94
CA GLY A 415 -9.97 -23.71 7.64
C GLY A 415 -10.45 -22.34 7.14
N ALA A 416 -11.15 -21.60 8.00
CA ALA A 416 -11.89 -20.37 7.66
C ALA A 416 -11.17 -19.32 6.83
N GLY A 417 -9.86 -19.13 7.04
CA GLY A 417 -9.07 -18.18 6.25
C GLY A 417 -9.20 -18.39 4.74
N LEU A 418 -9.36 -19.63 4.28
CA LEU A 418 -9.50 -19.92 2.85
C LEU A 418 -10.88 -19.55 2.28
N TRP A 419 -11.94 -20.08 2.90
CA TRP A 419 -13.29 -19.92 2.35
C TRP A 419 -13.88 -18.53 2.59
N LEU A 420 -13.30 -17.73 3.49
CA LEU A 420 -13.56 -16.29 3.62
C LEU A 420 -12.76 -15.42 2.63
N GLN A 421 -11.78 -15.99 1.91
CA GLN A 421 -10.92 -15.26 0.98
C GLN A 421 -11.08 -15.70 -0.48
N GLY A 422 -12.18 -16.37 -0.81
CA GLY A 422 -12.42 -16.98 -2.12
C GLY A 422 -12.64 -18.47 -1.97
N GLY A 423 -11.55 -19.25 -1.94
CA GLY A 423 -11.57 -20.69 -1.82
C GLY A 423 -11.58 -21.39 -3.19
N LEU A 424 -10.37 -21.70 -3.66
CA LEU A 424 -10.11 -22.45 -4.88
C LEU A 424 -10.10 -23.96 -4.60
N GLY A 425 -10.92 -24.72 -5.33
CA GLY A 425 -11.00 -26.18 -5.21
C GLY A 425 -11.67 -26.84 -6.42
N HIS A 426 -11.83 -28.17 -6.37
CA HIS A 426 -12.23 -28.99 -7.52
C HIS A 426 -13.61 -28.67 -8.10
N LEU A 427 -14.51 -28.11 -7.29
CA LEU A 427 -15.86 -27.74 -7.71
C LEU A 427 -15.99 -26.28 -8.16
N ALA A 428 -14.90 -25.51 -8.16
CA ALA A 428 -14.95 -24.09 -8.45
C ALA A 428 -15.50 -23.79 -9.85
N ARG A 429 -15.08 -24.55 -10.86
CA ARG A 429 -15.61 -24.42 -12.23
C ARG A 429 -17.09 -24.80 -12.34
N LEU A 430 -17.58 -25.73 -11.52
CA LEU A 430 -18.96 -26.20 -11.58
C LEU A 430 -19.94 -25.26 -10.86
N TYR A 431 -19.58 -24.80 -9.65
CA TYR A 431 -20.50 -24.08 -8.76
C TYR A 431 -20.04 -22.67 -8.35
N GLY A 432 -18.79 -22.30 -8.60
CA GLY A 432 -18.20 -21.05 -8.14
C GLY A 432 -17.26 -21.25 -6.94
N LEU A 433 -16.68 -20.16 -6.44
CA LEU A 433 -15.74 -20.19 -5.33
C LEU A 433 -16.44 -20.54 -4.01
N ALA A 434 -15.68 -21.00 -3.01
CA ALA A 434 -16.26 -21.32 -1.70
C ALA A 434 -17.02 -20.14 -1.07
N CYS A 435 -16.48 -18.93 -1.24
CA CYS A 435 -17.10 -17.72 -0.74
C CYS A 435 -18.45 -17.43 -1.41
N ASP A 436 -18.70 -17.90 -2.64
CA ASP A 436 -19.96 -17.66 -3.35
C ASP A 436 -21.15 -18.36 -2.67
N HIS A 437 -20.86 -19.44 -1.93
CA HIS A 437 -21.86 -20.24 -1.22
C HIS A 437 -22.11 -19.78 0.22
N ILE A 438 -21.40 -18.75 0.70
CA ILE A 438 -21.70 -18.10 1.97
C ILE A 438 -22.98 -17.29 1.83
N VAL A 439 -24.01 -17.66 2.60
CA VAL A 439 -25.32 -17.00 2.61
C VAL A 439 -25.61 -16.25 3.92
N GLY A 440 -24.86 -16.54 4.99
CA GLY A 440 -24.97 -15.83 6.26
C GLY A 440 -23.80 -16.14 7.19
N ALA A 441 -23.66 -15.34 8.25
CA ALA A 441 -22.58 -15.49 9.23
C ALA A 441 -22.96 -14.93 10.60
N VAL A 442 -22.32 -15.49 11.64
CA VAL A 442 -22.25 -14.93 12.99
C VAL A 442 -20.84 -14.43 13.23
N LEU A 443 -20.68 -13.18 13.65
CA LEU A 443 -19.38 -12.58 13.92
C LEU A 443 -19.43 -11.62 15.11
N VAL A 444 -18.28 -11.36 15.72
CA VAL A 444 -18.15 -10.32 16.75
C VAL A 444 -17.49 -9.08 16.13
N SER A 445 -18.19 -7.96 16.22
CA SER A 445 -17.72 -6.65 15.77
C SER A 445 -16.49 -6.21 16.56
N VAL A 446 -15.40 -5.88 15.88
CA VAL A 446 -14.19 -5.37 16.54
C VAL A 446 -14.26 -3.89 16.90
N LYS A 447 -15.27 -3.18 16.38
CA LYS A 447 -15.58 -1.80 16.78
C LYS A 447 -16.23 -1.71 18.15
N SER A 448 -17.10 -2.66 18.49
CA SER A 448 -17.99 -2.55 19.67
C SER A 448 -17.98 -3.78 20.58
N GLY A 449 -17.44 -4.92 20.14
CA GLY A 449 -17.60 -6.20 20.82
C GLY A 449 -19.01 -6.79 20.72
N GLN A 450 -19.90 -6.21 19.90
CA GLN A 450 -21.27 -6.71 19.72
C GLN A 450 -21.30 -7.93 18.79
N VAL A 451 -22.17 -8.89 19.10
CA VAL A 451 -22.40 -10.07 18.26
C VAL A 451 -23.37 -9.72 17.15
N PHE A 452 -22.95 -9.94 15.90
CA PHE A 452 -23.74 -9.70 14.70
C PHE A 452 -24.15 -11.01 14.04
N CYS A 453 -25.40 -11.04 13.60
CA CYS A 453 -25.91 -12.02 12.65
C CYS A 453 -26.19 -11.29 11.34
N ILE A 454 -25.54 -11.70 10.25
CA ILE A 454 -25.66 -11.08 8.93
C ILE A 454 -26.12 -12.11 7.90
N GLY A 455 -26.98 -11.69 6.96
CA GLY A 455 -27.51 -12.56 5.92
C GLY A 455 -28.48 -13.62 6.48
N ARG A 456 -28.43 -14.82 5.91
CA ARG A 456 -29.30 -15.95 6.29
C ARG A 456 -28.63 -16.82 7.35
N VAL A 457 -28.96 -16.54 8.61
CA VAL A 457 -28.59 -17.37 9.78
C VAL A 457 -29.85 -18.07 10.29
N PRO A 458 -29.86 -19.41 10.39
CA PRO A 458 -30.99 -20.17 10.93
C PRO A 458 -31.32 -19.78 12.38
N SER A 459 -32.60 -19.75 12.75
CA SER A 459 -33.09 -19.30 14.06
C SER A 459 -32.45 -20.05 15.23
N GLN A 460 -32.31 -21.37 15.13
CA GLN A 460 -31.64 -22.22 16.13
C GLN A 460 -30.13 -21.94 16.31
N HIS A 461 -29.52 -21.23 15.37
CA HIS A 461 -28.11 -20.82 15.43
C HIS A 461 -27.97 -19.30 15.66
N TRP A 462 -29.05 -18.61 16.00
CA TRP A 462 -29.04 -17.20 16.39
C TRP A 462 -28.59 -17.05 17.85
N PRO A 463 -27.44 -16.45 18.16
CA PRO A 463 -26.99 -16.30 19.53
C PRO A 463 -27.85 -15.31 20.33
N ASP A 464 -28.02 -15.57 21.62
CA ASP A 464 -28.70 -14.65 22.53
C ASP A 464 -28.05 -13.27 22.55
N GLY A 465 -28.85 -12.22 22.37
CA GLY A 465 -28.39 -10.83 22.33
C GLY A 465 -27.66 -10.43 21.05
N ALA A 466 -27.58 -11.31 20.04
CA ALA A 466 -27.06 -10.94 18.72
C ALA A 466 -28.02 -9.99 17.99
N VAL A 467 -27.46 -9.03 17.25
CA VAL A 467 -28.23 -8.06 16.48
C VAL A 467 -27.95 -8.18 14.99
N ARG A 468 -28.88 -7.68 14.18
CA ARG A 468 -28.70 -7.49 12.75
C ARG A 468 -28.24 -6.05 12.49
N PRO A 469 -27.02 -5.80 12.02
CA PRO A 469 -26.53 -4.43 11.80
C PRO A 469 -27.08 -3.83 10.50
N ASN A 470 -27.22 -2.50 10.46
CA ASN A 470 -27.73 -1.77 9.27
C ASN A 470 -26.88 -1.97 8.00
N ASN A 471 -25.59 -2.22 8.16
CA ASN A 471 -24.65 -2.48 7.06
C ASN A 471 -24.39 -3.98 6.84
N GLU A 472 -25.32 -4.87 7.21
CA GLU A 472 -25.13 -6.31 7.09
C GLU A 472 -24.79 -6.78 5.67
N ILE A 473 -25.34 -6.12 4.65
CA ILE A 473 -25.11 -6.45 3.24
C ILE A 473 -23.63 -6.21 2.89
N ASP A 474 -23.06 -5.09 3.35
CA ASP A 474 -21.65 -4.76 3.14
C ASP A 474 -20.73 -5.73 3.90
N LEU A 475 -21.08 -6.09 5.14
CA LEU A 475 -20.31 -7.05 5.93
C LEU A 475 -20.34 -8.45 5.29
N LEU A 476 -21.51 -8.90 4.83
CA LEU A 476 -21.66 -10.19 4.17
C LEU A 476 -20.87 -10.22 2.86
N TRP A 477 -20.98 -9.15 2.07
CA TRP A 477 -20.18 -8.97 0.86
C TRP A 477 -18.67 -9.01 1.15
N ALA A 478 -18.23 -8.38 2.24
CA ALA A 478 -16.83 -8.24 2.60
C ALA A 478 -16.19 -9.56 3.03
N ILE A 479 -16.88 -10.35 3.86
CA ILE A 479 -16.37 -11.66 4.29
C ILE A 479 -16.33 -12.69 3.15
N LYS A 480 -16.98 -12.39 2.01
CA LYS A 480 -16.90 -13.19 0.78
C LYS A 480 -15.69 -12.81 -0.07
N GLY A 481 -14.50 -12.76 0.52
CA GLY A 481 -13.25 -12.53 -0.23
C GLY A 481 -12.16 -11.75 0.51
N ALA A 482 -12.52 -10.93 1.50
CA ALA A 482 -11.54 -10.15 2.27
C ALA A 482 -11.23 -10.75 3.65
N GLY A 483 -11.63 -11.99 3.90
CA GLY A 483 -11.21 -12.74 5.09
C GLY A 483 -11.81 -12.21 6.38
N THR A 484 -11.02 -12.24 7.43
CA THR A 484 -11.41 -11.81 8.79
C THR A 484 -11.29 -10.29 9.00
N ASN A 485 -11.06 -9.48 7.97
CA ASN A 485 -10.73 -8.06 8.12
C ASN A 485 -11.76 -7.19 8.88
N PHE A 486 -13.01 -7.65 9.01
CA PHE A 486 -14.15 -6.84 9.48
C PHE A 486 -14.77 -7.35 10.79
N GLY A 487 -14.20 -8.39 11.40
CA GLY A 487 -14.67 -8.97 12.66
C GLY A 487 -14.15 -10.38 12.88
N ILE A 488 -14.28 -10.88 14.11
CA ILE A 488 -13.93 -12.27 14.42
C ILE A 488 -15.15 -13.15 14.14
N ILE A 489 -15.05 -13.96 13.08
CA ILE A 489 -16.13 -14.87 12.65
C ILE A 489 -16.27 -16.00 13.66
N ILE A 490 -17.51 -16.27 14.08
CA ILE A 490 -17.88 -17.40 14.95
C ILE A 490 -18.30 -18.58 14.08
N SER A 491 -19.23 -18.36 13.15
CA SER A 491 -19.74 -19.39 12.24
C SER A 491 -20.23 -18.80 10.92
N VAL A 492 -20.32 -19.65 9.90
CA VAL A 492 -20.85 -19.32 8.58
C VAL A 492 -21.88 -20.34 8.14
N THR A 493 -22.93 -19.84 7.50
CA THR A 493 -23.97 -20.64 6.86
C THR A 493 -23.67 -20.75 5.36
N PHE A 494 -23.50 -21.97 4.89
CA PHE A 494 -23.26 -22.33 3.50
C PHE A 494 -24.51 -22.90 2.85
N ARG A 495 -24.72 -22.55 1.58
CA ARG A 495 -25.57 -23.33 0.67
C ARG A 495 -24.84 -24.62 0.28
N THR A 496 -25.58 -25.73 0.25
CA THR A 496 -25.04 -27.05 -0.14
C THR A 496 -25.47 -27.48 -1.54
N HIS A 497 -24.76 -28.48 -2.08
CA HIS A 497 -25.03 -29.13 -3.37
C HIS A 497 -24.99 -30.65 -3.21
N VAL A 498 -25.54 -31.40 -4.16
CA VAL A 498 -25.45 -32.86 -4.16
C VAL A 498 -23.98 -33.29 -4.27
N ALA A 499 -23.54 -34.22 -3.43
CA ALA A 499 -22.18 -34.73 -3.45
C ALA A 499 -21.87 -35.46 -4.77
N PRO A 500 -20.86 -35.02 -5.55
CA PRO A 500 -20.49 -35.69 -6.79
C PRO A 500 -19.50 -36.84 -6.56
N THR A 501 -19.49 -37.77 -7.50
CA THR A 501 -18.36 -38.68 -7.73
C THR A 501 -17.38 -38.05 -8.72
N TYR A 502 -16.09 -38.32 -8.55
CA TYR A 502 -15.02 -37.78 -9.39
C TYR A 502 -14.37 -38.88 -10.21
N THR A 503 -14.08 -38.57 -11.46
CA THR A 503 -13.29 -39.39 -12.36
C THR A 503 -11.99 -38.65 -12.66
N ILE A 504 -10.85 -39.30 -12.40
CA ILE A 504 -9.53 -38.71 -12.61
C ILE A 504 -8.71 -39.46 -13.65
N ARG A 505 -7.92 -38.71 -14.42
CA ARG A 505 -6.91 -39.24 -15.34
C ARG A 505 -5.66 -38.35 -15.32
N ASN A 506 -4.49 -38.97 -15.35
CA ASN A 506 -3.20 -38.29 -15.24
C ASN A 506 -2.30 -38.56 -16.46
N TRP A 507 -1.47 -37.58 -16.80
CA TRP A 507 -0.39 -37.66 -17.77
C TRP A 507 0.88 -37.10 -17.17
N VAL A 508 2.03 -37.68 -17.49
CA VAL A 508 3.35 -37.17 -17.12
C VAL A 508 4.22 -37.19 -18.37
N LEU A 509 4.65 -36.01 -18.80
CA LEU A 509 5.36 -35.80 -20.05
C LEU A 509 6.76 -35.25 -19.76
N PRO A 510 7.85 -36.02 -19.98
CA PRO A 510 9.19 -35.44 -20.00
C PRO A 510 9.33 -34.54 -21.24
N LEU A 511 9.87 -33.34 -21.06
CA LEU A 511 10.05 -32.33 -22.10
C LEU A 511 11.54 -32.27 -22.47
N SER A 512 11.85 -32.43 -23.76
CA SER A 512 13.23 -32.46 -24.26
C SER A 512 13.91 -31.08 -24.26
N ASP A 513 13.16 -30.04 -24.61
CA ASP A 513 13.63 -28.65 -24.66
C ASP A 513 12.49 -27.63 -24.44
N ASP A 514 12.82 -26.34 -24.40
CA ASP A 514 11.83 -25.27 -24.23
C ASP A 514 10.86 -25.16 -25.40
N SER A 515 11.28 -25.51 -26.62
CA SER A 515 10.42 -25.41 -27.81
C SER A 515 9.33 -26.48 -27.79
N GLU A 516 9.63 -27.68 -27.28
CA GLU A 516 8.63 -28.68 -26.95
C GLU A 516 7.74 -28.22 -25.78
N GLY A 517 8.33 -27.67 -24.71
CA GLY A 517 7.57 -27.12 -23.59
C GLY A 517 6.55 -26.05 -24.00
N GLN A 518 6.98 -25.09 -24.83
CA GLN A 518 6.13 -24.04 -25.39
C GLN A 518 4.95 -24.64 -26.16
N ARG A 519 5.22 -25.54 -27.11
CA ARG A 519 4.18 -26.19 -27.92
C ARG A 519 3.20 -26.98 -27.05
N LYS A 520 3.68 -27.77 -26.10
CA LYS A 520 2.81 -28.59 -25.22
C LYS A 520 1.92 -27.74 -24.31
N ILE A 521 2.44 -26.65 -23.75
CA ILE A 521 1.65 -25.73 -22.92
C ILE A 521 0.61 -24.99 -23.80
N GLN A 522 1.00 -24.56 -24.99
CA GLN A 522 0.08 -23.92 -25.95
C GLN A 522 -1.03 -24.87 -26.40
N ASP A 523 -0.69 -26.12 -26.74
CA ASP A 523 -1.67 -27.12 -27.15
C ASP A 523 -2.63 -27.47 -25.99
N PHE A 524 -2.08 -27.60 -24.78
CA PHE A 524 -2.86 -27.81 -23.57
C PHE A 524 -3.87 -26.67 -23.33
N ASP A 525 -3.42 -25.42 -23.40
CA ASP A 525 -4.27 -24.25 -23.20
C ASP A 525 -5.41 -24.18 -24.24
N ASN A 526 -5.05 -24.23 -25.52
CA ASN A 526 -5.98 -23.98 -26.62
C ASN A 526 -6.94 -25.13 -26.92
N PHE A 527 -6.46 -26.38 -26.83
CA PHE A 527 -7.18 -27.54 -27.34
C PHE A 527 -7.68 -28.47 -26.24
N VAL A 528 -7.07 -28.43 -25.05
CA VAL A 528 -7.55 -29.19 -23.89
C VAL A 528 -8.37 -28.27 -23.01
N ALA A 529 -7.72 -27.40 -22.23
CA ALA A 529 -8.34 -26.58 -21.21
C ALA A 529 -9.45 -25.69 -21.79
N GLY A 530 -9.19 -24.96 -22.88
CA GLY A 530 -10.14 -24.07 -23.54
C GLY A 530 -11.39 -24.74 -24.15
N LYS A 531 -11.44 -26.08 -24.21
CA LYS A 531 -12.56 -26.85 -24.77
C LYS A 531 -13.33 -27.68 -23.74
N LEU A 532 -12.89 -27.71 -22.48
CA LEU A 532 -13.52 -28.51 -21.44
C LEU A 532 -14.90 -27.98 -21.05
N SER A 533 -15.83 -28.90 -20.85
CA SER A 533 -17.13 -28.62 -20.24
C SER A 533 -17.00 -28.14 -18.80
N ARG A 534 -18.06 -27.54 -18.28
CA ARG A 534 -18.09 -26.93 -16.95
C ARG A 534 -17.88 -27.93 -15.80
N ASN A 535 -18.31 -29.18 -15.97
CA ASN A 535 -18.13 -30.25 -14.99
C ASN A 535 -16.73 -30.89 -15.01
N CYS A 536 -15.86 -30.45 -15.94
CA CYS A 536 -14.49 -30.90 -16.08
C CYS A 536 -13.49 -29.78 -15.77
N SER A 537 -12.34 -30.14 -15.24
CA SER A 537 -11.17 -29.27 -15.11
C SER A 537 -9.89 -30.01 -15.47
N ALA A 538 -8.88 -29.28 -15.95
CA ALA A 538 -7.55 -29.82 -16.22
C ALA A 538 -6.48 -28.95 -15.58
N ASP A 539 -5.78 -29.51 -14.60
CA ASP A 539 -4.67 -28.83 -13.94
C ASP A 539 -3.36 -29.25 -14.59
N ALA A 540 -2.46 -28.29 -14.79
CA ALA A 540 -1.11 -28.53 -15.28
C ALA A 540 -0.05 -28.27 -14.19
N TYR A 541 1.01 -29.06 -14.19
CA TYR A 541 2.12 -28.99 -13.25
C TYR A 541 3.43 -28.93 -14.04
N LEU A 542 4.20 -27.85 -13.85
CA LEU A 542 5.55 -27.74 -14.38
C LEU A 542 6.54 -27.97 -13.25
N TYR A 543 7.40 -28.97 -13.40
CA TYR A 543 8.35 -29.36 -12.36
C TYR A 543 9.55 -30.06 -12.96
N TRP A 544 10.56 -30.32 -12.13
CA TRP A 544 11.76 -31.02 -12.55
C TRP A 544 11.92 -32.33 -11.81
N GLU A 545 12.29 -33.36 -12.54
CA GLU A 545 12.51 -34.70 -12.01
C GLU A 545 13.53 -35.43 -12.87
N SER A 546 14.39 -36.24 -12.26
CA SER A 546 15.37 -37.09 -12.96
C SER A 546 16.25 -36.36 -13.99
N GLY A 547 16.59 -35.09 -13.75
CA GLY A 547 17.46 -34.31 -14.64
C GLY A 547 16.76 -33.65 -15.83
N GLN A 548 15.42 -33.66 -15.88
CA GLN A 548 14.66 -33.12 -17.00
C GLN A 548 13.39 -32.37 -16.56
N LEU A 549 12.94 -31.42 -17.39
CA LEU A 549 11.67 -30.71 -17.21
C LEU A 549 10.49 -31.65 -17.51
N HIS A 550 9.44 -31.57 -16.70
CA HIS A 550 8.22 -32.36 -16.88
C HIS A 550 6.97 -31.48 -16.90
N LEU A 551 6.01 -31.88 -17.74
CA LEU A 551 4.63 -31.39 -17.72
C LEU A 551 3.73 -32.52 -17.20
N GLY A 552 3.24 -32.37 -15.98
CA GLY A 552 2.17 -33.19 -15.42
C GLY A 552 0.81 -32.60 -15.75
N VAL A 553 -0.17 -33.42 -16.12
CA VAL A 553 -1.56 -32.98 -16.32
C VAL A 553 -2.50 -33.90 -15.55
N THR A 554 -3.42 -33.33 -14.78
CA THR A 554 -4.52 -34.06 -14.15
C THR A 554 -5.84 -33.52 -14.67
N MET A 555 -6.68 -34.40 -15.22
CA MET A 555 -8.06 -34.09 -15.53
C MET A 555 -8.99 -34.61 -14.45
N PHE A 556 -9.94 -33.78 -14.07
CA PHE A 556 -11.01 -34.09 -13.14
C PHE A 556 -12.36 -33.96 -13.86
N GLU A 557 -13.22 -34.96 -13.73
CA GLU A 557 -14.62 -34.90 -14.16
C GLU A 557 -15.52 -35.18 -12.96
N SER A 558 -16.47 -34.29 -12.71
CA SER A 558 -17.46 -34.42 -11.64
C SER A 558 -18.81 -34.86 -12.20
N SER A 559 -19.45 -35.81 -11.52
CA SER A 559 -20.77 -36.34 -11.89
C SER A 559 -21.66 -36.54 -10.66
N THR A 560 -22.91 -36.09 -10.75
CA THR A 560 -23.92 -36.22 -9.68
C THR A 560 -24.95 -37.33 -9.94
N THR A 561 -24.90 -37.98 -11.11
CA THR A 561 -25.92 -38.94 -11.58
C THR A 561 -25.48 -40.40 -11.59
N VAL A 562 -24.22 -40.70 -11.28
CA VAL A 562 -23.64 -42.05 -11.43
C VAL A 562 -23.42 -42.68 -10.04
N LYS A 563 -24.15 -43.76 -9.73
CA LYS A 563 -23.74 -44.70 -8.67
C LYS A 563 -22.45 -45.38 -9.12
N LEU A 564 -21.47 -45.56 -8.23
CA LEU A 564 -20.29 -46.40 -8.50
C LEU A 564 -20.76 -47.73 -9.10
N SER A 565 -20.67 -47.86 -10.42
CA SER A 565 -21.00 -49.06 -11.18
C SER A 565 -19.87 -49.26 -12.17
N ASP A 566 -19.53 -50.52 -12.42
CA ASP A 566 -18.31 -51.01 -13.09
C ASP A 566 -18.20 -50.67 -14.60
N LYS A 567 -18.77 -49.56 -15.08
CA LYS A 567 -18.59 -49.07 -16.45
C LYS A 567 -17.78 -47.77 -16.49
N PRO A 568 -16.68 -47.71 -17.26
CA PRO A 568 -15.81 -46.55 -17.31
C PRO A 568 -16.50 -45.37 -18.04
N PRO A 569 -16.64 -44.19 -17.43
CA PRO A 569 -16.82 -42.97 -18.19
C PRO A 569 -15.48 -42.59 -18.85
N MET A 570 -15.57 -42.10 -20.09
CA MET A 570 -14.52 -41.98 -21.13
C MET A 570 -14.04 -43.30 -21.77
N SER A 571 -14.92 -43.95 -22.54
CA SER A 571 -14.48 -44.80 -23.65
C SER A 571 -14.40 -43.97 -24.94
N THR A 572 -13.38 -44.28 -25.75
CA THR A 572 -12.98 -43.74 -27.08
C THR A 572 -11.94 -42.63 -27.04
N SER A 573 -10.75 -42.95 -27.56
CA SER A 573 -9.58 -42.09 -27.82
C SER A 573 -9.94 -40.61 -27.89
N SER A 574 -9.69 -39.88 -26.81
CA SER A 574 -9.99 -38.46 -26.74
C SER A 574 -8.97 -37.68 -27.59
N PRO A 575 -9.34 -36.54 -28.22
CA PRO A 575 -8.39 -35.59 -28.82
C PRO A 575 -7.20 -35.27 -27.89
N ILE A 576 -7.38 -35.38 -26.58
CA ILE A 576 -6.34 -35.22 -25.57
C ILE A 576 -5.20 -36.23 -25.72
N ASP A 577 -5.48 -37.49 -26.09
CA ASP A 577 -4.44 -38.51 -26.25
C ASP A 577 -3.59 -38.25 -27.51
N THR A 578 -4.11 -37.45 -28.45
CA THR A 578 -3.35 -36.96 -29.61
C THR A 578 -2.38 -35.84 -29.19
N ILE A 579 -2.75 -35.05 -28.19
CA ILE A 579 -1.97 -33.89 -27.72
C ILE A 579 -0.96 -34.30 -26.64
N LEU A 580 -1.40 -35.04 -25.63
CA LEU A 580 -0.65 -35.43 -24.43
C LEU A 580 -0.17 -36.91 -24.48
N GLY A 581 -0.45 -37.65 -25.54
CA GLY A 581 -0.13 -39.09 -25.60
C GLY A 581 -1.04 -39.94 -24.69
N PRO A 582 -0.75 -41.26 -24.57
CA PRO A 582 -1.57 -42.16 -23.77
C PRO A 582 -1.45 -41.82 -22.27
N GLY A 583 -2.55 -41.39 -21.67
CA GLY A 583 -2.64 -41.17 -20.22
C GLY A 583 -2.87 -42.45 -19.43
N ASP A 584 -2.78 -42.35 -18.11
CA ASP A 584 -3.07 -43.44 -17.18
C ASP A 584 -4.50 -44.00 -17.31
N ALA A 585 -4.72 -45.15 -16.66
CA ALA A 585 -6.05 -45.67 -16.41
C ALA A 585 -6.90 -44.70 -15.58
N CYS A 586 -8.14 -44.55 -16.01
CA CYS A 586 -9.14 -43.71 -15.37
C CYS A 586 -9.53 -44.29 -14.01
N ARG A 587 -9.66 -43.45 -12.97
CA ARG A 587 -10.06 -43.87 -11.62
C ARG A 587 -11.27 -43.08 -11.14
N SER A 588 -12.30 -43.78 -10.68
CA SER A 588 -13.49 -43.19 -10.05
C SER A 588 -13.36 -43.21 -8.53
N MET A 589 -13.71 -42.11 -7.87
CA MET A 589 -13.56 -41.95 -6.43
C MET A 589 -14.46 -40.85 -5.85
N ASP A 590 -14.60 -40.83 -4.52
CA ASP A 590 -15.21 -39.71 -3.81
C ASP A 590 -14.20 -38.57 -3.55
N VAL A 591 -14.68 -37.45 -3.00
CA VAL A 591 -13.85 -36.28 -2.70
C VAL A 591 -12.76 -36.56 -1.65
N MET A 592 -13.01 -37.48 -0.71
CA MET A 592 -12.04 -37.80 0.34
C MET A 592 -10.83 -38.53 -0.24
N SER A 593 -11.09 -39.48 -1.11
CA SER A 593 -10.08 -40.20 -1.89
C SER A 593 -9.39 -39.29 -2.91
N LEU A 594 -10.12 -38.30 -3.46
CA LEU A 594 -9.57 -37.33 -4.41
C LEU A 594 -8.43 -36.52 -3.81
N PHE A 595 -8.54 -36.11 -2.54
CA PHE A 595 -7.49 -35.36 -1.87
C PHE A 595 -6.16 -36.12 -1.84
N GLU A 596 -6.18 -37.43 -1.61
CA GLU A 596 -4.96 -38.25 -1.62
C GLU A 596 -4.46 -38.58 -3.03
N ALA A 597 -5.32 -38.44 -4.04
CA ALA A 597 -5.02 -38.76 -5.43
C ALA A 597 -4.41 -37.59 -6.23
N GLU A 598 -4.35 -36.38 -5.66
CA GLU A 598 -3.74 -35.21 -6.31
C GLU A 598 -2.28 -35.49 -6.73
N MET A 599 -1.88 -34.96 -7.88
CA MET A 599 -0.60 -35.30 -8.51
C MET A 599 0.60 -34.88 -7.66
N TYR A 600 0.57 -33.69 -7.06
CA TYR A 600 1.67 -33.27 -6.18
C TYR A 600 1.73 -34.10 -4.87
N ILE A 601 0.65 -34.80 -4.47
CA ILE A 601 0.64 -35.69 -3.28
C ILE A 601 1.17 -37.06 -3.64
N SER A 602 0.61 -37.65 -4.68
CA SER A 602 0.74 -39.09 -4.97
C SER A 602 1.81 -39.43 -6.01
N ARG A 603 2.24 -38.46 -6.82
CA ARG A 603 3.03 -38.72 -8.03
C ARG A 603 4.35 -37.97 -8.09
N MET A 604 4.32 -36.64 -8.03
CA MET A 604 5.52 -35.81 -8.20
C MET A 604 6.58 -36.17 -7.14
N HIS A 605 7.83 -36.33 -7.57
CA HIS A 605 8.98 -36.60 -6.70
C HIS A 605 8.85 -37.88 -5.88
N GLY A 606 8.15 -38.89 -6.41
CA GLY A 606 7.89 -40.17 -5.72
C GLY A 606 6.75 -40.12 -4.68
N GLY A 607 5.95 -39.05 -4.68
CA GLY A 607 4.91 -38.79 -3.70
C GLY A 607 5.46 -38.31 -2.35
N HIS A 608 4.64 -37.66 -1.54
CA HIS A 608 5.05 -37.11 -0.23
C HIS A 608 5.37 -38.18 0.85
N GLY A 609 5.49 -39.46 0.47
CA GLY A 609 5.70 -40.61 1.36
C GLY A 609 7.13 -40.80 1.89
N GLY A 610 8.13 -40.08 1.37
CA GLY A 610 9.54 -40.34 1.69
C GLY A 610 10.18 -39.43 2.75
N ASN A 611 9.97 -38.11 2.69
CA ASN A 611 10.68 -37.14 3.54
C ASN A 611 9.84 -35.90 3.88
N LYS A 612 9.97 -35.38 5.10
CA LYS A 612 9.27 -34.16 5.55
C LYS A 612 9.79 -32.93 4.77
N THR A 613 8.91 -32.20 4.10
CA THR A 613 9.21 -30.96 3.38
C THR A 613 8.59 -29.72 4.05
N SER A 614 9.06 -28.56 3.64
CA SER A 614 8.49 -27.23 3.93
C SER A 614 8.20 -26.54 2.59
N ALA A 615 7.22 -25.64 2.58
CA ALA A 615 6.79 -24.96 1.37
C ALA A 615 6.44 -23.48 1.63
N PHE A 616 6.66 -22.68 0.60
CA PHE A 616 6.29 -21.26 0.53
C PHE A 616 5.69 -20.99 -0.84
N LYS A 617 4.60 -20.21 -0.91
CA LYS A 617 3.85 -20.05 -2.16
C LYS A 617 3.22 -18.67 -2.33
N ARG A 618 3.04 -18.29 -3.58
CA ARG A 618 2.22 -17.16 -4.03
C ARG A 618 1.41 -17.57 -5.24
N CYS A 619 0.23 -16.98 -5.39
CA CYS A 619 -0.67 -17.31 -6.48
C CYS A 619 -1.09 -16.06 -7.27
N LEU A 620 -0.94 -16.15 -8.59
CA LEU A 620 -1.35 -15.15 -9.55
C LEU A 620 -2.40 -15.72 -10.50
N PHE A 621 -3.35 -14.90 -10.90
CA PHE A 621 -4.38 -15.26 -11.87
C PHE A 621 -3.91 -14.88 -13.27
N LEU A 622 -3.74 -15.86 -14.15
CA LEU A 622 -3.23 -15.70 -15.52
C LEU A 622 -4.32 -16.00 -16.55
N LYS A 623 -4.17 -15.40 -17.72
CA LYS A 623 -4.95 -15.69 -18.93
C LYS A 623 -4.02 -16.10 -20.06
N GLY A 624 -4.47 -17.05 -20.88
CA GLY A 624 -3.73 -17.50 -22.07
C GLY A 624 -2.30 -17.93 -21.74
N ILE A 625 -2.13 -18.95 -20.89
CA ILE A 625 -0.80 -19.45 -20.49
C ILE A 625 0.04 -19.96 -21.66
N GLY A 626 -0.58 -20.24 -22.82
CA GLY A 626 0.07 -20.59 -24.07
C GLY A 626 0.63 -19.41 -24.88
N ALA A 627 0.48 -18.17 -24.40
CA ALA A 627 1.15 -17.02 -24.99
C ALA A 627 2.66 -17.07 -24.70
N VAL A 628 3.48 -16.87 -25.74
CA VAL A 628 4.95 -17.03 -25.70
C VAL A 628 5.58 -16.30 -24.52
N ASP A 629 5.23 -15.03 -24.29
CA ASP A 629 5.77 -14.22 -23.19
C ASP A 629 5.51 -14.81 -21.80
N ILE A 630 4.37 -15.50 -21.61
CA ILE A 630 4.01 -16.14 -20.35
C ILE A 630 4.69 -17.51 -20.27
N THR A 631 4.57 -18.31 -21.33
CA THR A 631 5.12 -19.67 -21.36
C THR A 631 6.63 -19.67 -21.14
N ASP A 632 7.36 -18.75 -21.75
CA ASP A 632 8.82 -18.62 -21.60
C ASP A 632 9.21 -18.35 -20.15
N ARG A 633 8.44 -17.50 -19.46
CA ARG A 633 8.66 -17.19 -18.05
C ARG A 633 8.36 -18.38 -17.15
N LEU A 634 7.30 -19.14 -17.44
CA LEU A 634 6.96 -20.35 -16.69
C LEU A 634 8.07 -21.42 -16.83
N LEU A 635 8.58 -21.62 -18.04
CA LEU A 635 9.67 -22.57 -18.32
C LEU A 635 10.99 -22.10 -17.69
N ALA A 636 11.35 -20.84 -17.85
CA ALA A 636 12.54 -20.24 -17.25
C ALA A 636 12.51 -20.31 -15.71
N ALA A 637 11.34 -20.10 -15.10
CA ALA A 637 11.16 -20.22 -13.66
C ALA A 637 11.53 -21.61 -13.14
N ILE A 638 11.06 -22.67 -13.78
CA ILE A 638 11.39 -24.06 -13.38
C ILE A 638 12.84 -24.40 -13.69
N ARG A 639 13.41 -23.91 -14.79
CA ARG A 639 14.84 -24.09 -15.08
C ARG A 639 15.71 -23.50 -13.97
N ASN A 640 15.38 -22.30 -13.50
CA ASN A 640 16.14 -21.55 -12.50
C ASN A 640 15.74 -21.86 -11.05
N ARG A 641 14.97 -22.93 -10.81
CA ARG A 641 14.53 -23.31 -9.47
C ARG A 641 15.73 -23.60 -8.53
N PRO A 642 15.67 -23.18 -7.25
CA PRO A 642 16.76 -23.47 -6.31
C PRO A 642 16.82 -24.92 -5.82
N THR A 643 15.70 -25.64 -5.86
CA THR A 643 15.63 -27.07 -5.49
C THR A 643 14.83 -27.84 -6.53
N PRO A 644 15.10 -29.15 -6.72
CA PRO A 644 14.30 -29.99 -7.62
C PRO A 644 12.84 -30.14 -7.18
N LEU A 645 12.51 -29.84 -5.93
CA LEU A 645 11.17 -30.00 -5.36
C LEU A 645 10.21 -28.85 -5.72
N CYS A 646 10.74 -27.71 -6.19
CA CYS A 646 9.91 -26.57 -6.59
C CYS A 646 9.09 -26.86 -7.85
N TYR A 647 7.88 -26.31 -7.91
CA TYR A 647 6.97 -26.50 -9.05
C TYR A 647 6.02 -25.31 -9.23
N LEU A 648 5.43 -25.23 -10.43
CA LEU A 648 4.29 -24.36 -10.74
C LEU A 648 3.05 -25.23 -10.90
N HIS A 649 1.96 -24.88 -10.23
CA HIS A 649 0.65 -25.53 -10.40
C HIS A 649 -0.32 -24.53 -11.04
N LEU A 650 -0.78 -24.87 -12.23
CA LEU A 650 -1.71 -24.10 -13.04
C LEU A 650 -3.10 -24.74 -12.89
N LEU A 651 -3.87 -24.24 -11.92
CA LEU A 651 -5.22 -24.74 -11.64
C LEU A 651 -6.24 -24.05 -12.54
N GLN A 652 -7.03 -24.82 -13.29
CA GLN A 652 -7.92 -24.25 -14.29
C GLN A 652 -9.11 -23.50 -13.67
N GLY A 653 -9.30 -22.26 -14.11
CA GLY A 653 -10.39 -21.35 -13.77
C GLY A 653 -11.56 -21.37 -14.73
N GLY A 654 -12.29 -20.25 -14.82
CA GLY A 654 -13.48 -20.11 -15.67
C GLY A 654 -14.73 -20.81 -15.11
N GLY A 655 -15.68 -21.13 -15.99
CA GLY A 655 -16.92 -21.80 -15.61
C GLY A 655 -17.81 -20.92 -14.72
N ALA A 656 -18.31 -21.46 -13.62
CA ALA A 656 -19.17 -20.74 -12.68
C ALA A 656 -18.44 -19.59 -11.94
N ILE A 657 -17.09 -19.59 -11.90
CA ILE A 657 -16.30 -18.49 -11.32
C ILE A 657 -16.59 -17.17 -12.03
N THR A 658 -16.71 -17.21 -13.36
CA THR A 658 -16.95 -16.04 -14.23
C THR A 658 -18.42 -15.64 -14.33
N ASP A 659 -19.36 -16.48 -13.88
CA ASP A 659 -20.78 -16.15 -13.86
C ASP A 659 -21.12 -15.09 -12.80
N VAL A 660 -20.30 -15.02 -11.74
CA VAL A 660 -20.46 -14.07 -10.65
C VAL A 660 -19.74 -12.76 -11.01
N GLY A 661 -20.47 -11.64 -10.94
CA GLY A 661 -19.90 -10.31 -11.20
C GLY A 661 -18.72 -9.98 -10.28
N ALA A 662 -17.74 -9.23 -10.79
CA ALA A 662 -16.53 -8.86 -10.05
C ALA A 662 -16.83 -8.02 -8.79
N ASP A 663 -17.97 -7.33 -8.76
CA ASP A 663 -18.46 -6.51 -7.65
C ASP A 663 -19.44 -7.25 -6.71
N ALA A 664 -19.86 -8.47 -7.05
CA ALA A 664 -20.85 -9.23 -6.27
C ALA A 664 -20.31 -9.73 -4.92
N THR A 665 -18.99 -9.82 -4.78
CA THR A 665 -18.29 -10.21 -3.55
C THR A 665 -16.99 -9.43 -3.41
N ALA A 666 -16.36 -9.41 -2.22
CA ALA A 666 -15.03 -8.84 -2.06
C ALA A 666 -13.95 -9.50 -2.93
N PHE A 667 -14.14 -10.77 -3.32
CA PHE A 667 -13.28 -11.44 -4.29
C PHE A 667 -13.58 -10.92 -5.71
N SER A 668 -12.73 -10.02 -6.21
CA SER A 668 -12.96 -9.31 -7.48
C SER A 668 -12.35 -9.98 -8.71
N CYS A 669 -11.24 -10.68 -8.52
CA CYS A 669 -10.41 -11.19 -9.61
C CYS A 669 -11.02 -12.47 -10.15
N ARG A 670 -12.07 -12.38 -10.98
CA ARG A 670 -12.84 -13.55 -11.47
C ARG A 670 -12.58 -13.90 -12.93
N ASP A 671 -11.99 -12.97 -13.68
CA ASP A 671 -11.74 -13.12 -15.10
C ASP A 671 -10.32 -13.66 -15.35
N TRP A 672 -10.14 -14.97 -15.25
CA TRP A 672 -8.86 -15.66 -15.46
C TRP A 672 -9.05 -17.12 -15.89
N ASP A 673 -8.06 -17.64 -16.61
CA ASP A 673 -8.07 -19.01 -17.13
C ASP A 673 -7.34 -19.98 -16.20
N PHE A 674 -6.29 -19.51 -15.52
CA PHE A 674 -5.49 -20.32 -14.60
C PHE A 674 -5.09 -19.56 -13.33
N ALA A 675 -5.26 -20.20 -12.18
CA ALA A 675 -4.60 -19.80 -10.95
C ALA A 675 -3.20 -20.45 -10.94
N CYS A 676 -2.16 -19.65 -11.16
CA CYS A 676 -0.77 -20.07 -11.14
C CYS A 676 -0.22 -20.00 -9.71
N VAL A 677 -0.19 -21.15 -9.03
CA VAL A 677 0.41 -21.31 -7.70
C VAL A 677 1.88 -21.62 -7.84
N ILE A 678 2.72 -20.62 -7.57
CA ILE A 678 4.18 -20.73 -7.56
C ILE A 678 4.57 -21.36 -6.22
N THR A 679 5.04 -22.60 -6.23
CA THR A 679 5.31 -23.35 -4.99
C THR A 679 6.80 -23.66 -4.86
N GLY A 680 7.45 -22.91 -3.97
CA GLY A 680 8.79 -23.20 -3.52
C GLY A 680 8.77 -24.29 -2.46
N VAL A 681 9.60 -25.34 -2.63
CA VAL A 681 9.65 -26.48 -1.71
C VAL A 681 11.10 -26.81 -1.35
N TRP A 682 11.36 -27.18 -0.10
CA TRP A 682 12.67 -27.64 0.35
C TRP A 682 12.55 -28.72 1.44
N PRO A 683 13.60 -29.52 1.69
CA PRO A 683 13.64 -30.46 2.79
C PRO A 683 13.49 -29.76 4.15
N ARG A 684 12.65 -30.25 5.05
CA ARG A 684 12.32 -29.58 6.32
C ARG A 684 13.52 -29.38 7.24
N ASN A 685 14.52 -30.26 7.17
CA ASN A 685 15.77 -30.11 7.92
C ASN A 685 16.64 -28.93 7.44
N ARG A 686 16.23 -28.23 6.38
CA ARG A 686 16.85 -27.00 5.85
C ARG A 686 16.02 -25.74 6.16
N ASP A 687 15.00 -25.81 7.02
CA ASP A 687 14.27 -24.64 7.51
C ASP A 687 15.24 -23.63 8.15
N GLY A 688 15.11 -22.33 7.81
CA GLY A 688 15.98 -21.27 8.35
C GLY A 688 17.40 -21.24 7.75
N THR A 689 17.69 -22.07 6.75
CA THR A 689 18.98 -22.07 6.04
C THR A 689 18.93 -21.25 4.75
N GLU A 690 20.09 -21.01 4.14
CA GLU A 690 20.20 -20.29 2.86
C GLU A 690 19.35 -20.90 1.73
N VAL A 691 19.17 -22.23 1.74
CA VAL A 691 18.31 -22.93 0.77
C VAL A 691 16.87 -22.44 0.89
N SER A 692 16.33 -22.36 2.11
CA SER A 692 14.96 -21.91 2.33
C SER A 692 14.75 -20.45 1.91
N GLU A 693 15.75 -19.59 2.14
CA GLU A 693 15.70 -18.18 1.73
C GLU A 693 15.85 -18.00 0.21
N ALA A 694 16.71 -18.79 -0.44
CA ALA A 694 16.83 -18.81 -1.90
C ALA A 694 15.52 -19.24 -2.56
N VAL A 695 14.82 -20.24 -2.01
CA VAL A 695 13.51 -20.67 -2.50
C VAL A 695 12.46 -19.59 -2.33
N LYS A 696 12.38 -18.91 -1.18
CA LYS A 696 11.45 -17.79 -0.99
C LYS A 696 11.70 -16.66 -1.98
N ARG A 697 12.98 -16.28 -2.17
CA ARG A 697 13.38 -15.25 -3.15
C ARG A 697 12.93 -15.64 -4.55
N TRP A 698 13.18 -16.89 -4.96
CA TRP A 698 12.71 -17.42 -6.25
C TRP A 698 11.19 -17.30 -6.42
N VAL A 699 10.39 -17.62 -5.39
CA VAL A 699 8.93 -17.45 -5.46
C VAL A 699 8.54 -15.99 -5.72
N TYR A 700 9.18 -15.04 -5.05
CA TYR A 700 8.94 -13.61 -5.26
C TYR A 700 9.40 -13.12 -6.64
N ASP A 701 10.57 -13.58 -7.11
CA ASP A 701 11.09 -13.21 -8.42
C ASP A 701 10.16 -13.69 -9.54
N VAL A 702 9.71 -14.95 -9.47
CA VAL A 702 8.75 -15.50 -10.42
C VAL A 702 7.40 -14.75 -10.35
N ALA A 703 6.92 -14.44 -9.14
CA ALA A 703 5.70 -13.67 -8.98
C ALA A 703 5.83 -12.26 -9.57
N ARG A 704 6.95 -11.57 -9.34
CA ARG A 704 7.23 -10.24 -9.90
C ARG A 704 7.25 -10.28 -11.43
N ASP A 705 7.87 -11.29 -12.01
CA ASP A 705 8.01 -11.43 -13.47
C ASP A 705 6.68 -11.74 -14.17
N LEU A 706 5.78 -12.48 -13.50
CA LEU A 706 4.45 -12.81 -14.02
C LEU A 706 3.39 -11.74 -13.69
N LEU A 707 3.62 -10.88 -12.69
CA LEU A 707 2.66 -9.88 -12.23
C LEU A 707 2.10 -8.97 -13.35
N PRO A 708 2.89 -8.47 -14.33
CA PRO A 708 2.37 -7.64 -15.41
C PRO A 708 1.35 -8.34 -16.32
N PHE A 709 1.41 -9.67 -16.39
CA PHE A 709 0.51 -10.52 -17.20
C PHE A 709 -0.69 -11.04 -16.40
N SER A 710 -0.74 -10.74 -15.10
CA SER A 710 -1.77 -11.24 -14.20
C SER A 710 -3.02 -10.36 -14.20
N SER A 711 -4.18 -11.02 -14.07
CA SER A 711 -5.47 -10.38 -13.82
C SER A 711 -5.68 -10.06 -12.34
N GLY A 712 -4.85 -10.62 -11.46
CA GLY A 712 -4.87 -10.37 -10.02
C GLY A 712 -3.96 -11.33 -9.25
N ALA A 713 -3.93 -11.17 -7.93
CA ALA A 713 -3.23 -12.06 -7.00
C ALA A 713 -4.22 -12.69 -6.01
N TYR A 714 -3.93 -13.88 -5.51
CA TYR A 714 -4.81 -14.55 -4.56
C TYR A 714 -4.51 -14.14 -3.12
N GLY A 715 -5.44 -13.41 -2.48
CA GLY A 715 -5.27 -12.88 -1.12
C GLY A 715 -5.01 -13.93 -0.03
N ALA A 716 -5.46 -15.18 -0.22
CA ALA A 716 -5.27 -16.26 0.76
C ALA A 716 -3.81 -16.78 0.84
N ASP A 717 -3.02 -16.55 -0.21
CA ASP A 717 -1.60 -16.96 -0.26
C ASP A 717 -0.65 -15.82 0.12
N LEU A 718 -1.18 -14.65 0.51
CA LEU A 718 -0.39 -13.54 1.03
C LEU A 718 -0.09 -13.74 2.53
N GLY A 719 1.01 -13.14 2.95
CA GLY A 719 1.55 -13.21 4.30
C GLY A 719 1.95 -11.82 4.82
N PRO A 720 2.58 -11.80 6.02
CA PRO A 720 2.97 -10.58 6.70
C PRO A 720 4.20 -9.89 6.08
N ASP A 721 4.82 -10.51 5.08
CA ASP A 721 6.04 -10.04 4.43
C ASP A 721 5.77 -8.74 3.63
N PRO A 722 6.51 -7.65 3.85
CA PRO A 722 6.33 -6.40 3.12
C PRO A 722 6.41 -6.54 1.60
N ARG A 723 7.12 -7.54 1.07
CA ARG A 723 7.20 -7.82 -0.37
C ARG A 723 5.85 -8.22 -0.98
N ASP A 724 4.89 -8.65 -0.14
CA ASP A 724 3.51 -8.89 -0.57
C ASP A 724 2.71 -7.62 -0.86
N ALA A 725 3.21 -6.42 -0.51
CA ALA A 725 2.47 -5.18 -0.73
C ALA A 725 2.05 -4.97 -2.20
N ALA A 726 2.94 -5.29 -3.15
CA ALA A 726 2.64 -5.18 -4.58
C ALA A 726 1.57 -6.20 -5.03
N LEU A 727 1.60 -7.41 -4.47
CA LEU A 727 0.61 -8.46 -4.74
C LEU A 727 -0.74 -8.13 -4.09
N ALA A 728 -0.74 -7.67 -2.84
CA ALA A 728 -1.92 -7.22 -2.10
C ALA A 728 -2.65 -6.10 -2.83
N ALA A 729 -1.90 -5.17 -3.46
CA ALA A 729 -2.48 -4.12 -4.28
C ALA A 729 -3.29 -4.64 -5.49
N LYS A 730 -3.05 -5.88 -5.94
CA LYS A 730 -3.76 -6.57 -7.03
C LYS A 730 -4.78 -7.61 -6.53
N ALA A 731 -4.87 -7.88 -5.23
CA ALA A 731 -5.70 -8.96 -4.71
C ALA A 731 -7.22 -8.67 -4.74
N PHE A 732 -7.60 -7.39 -4.62
CA PHE A 732 -9.00 -6.96 -4.54
C PHE A 732 -9.46 -6.09 -5.71
N GLY A 733 -8.64 -5.94 -6.76
CA GLY A 733 -9.01 -5.27 -8.01
C GLY A 733 -9.75 -3.93 -7.83
N PRO A 734 -10.92 -3.73 -8.48
CA PRO A 734 -11.74 -2.51 -8.37
C PRO A 734 -12.45 -2.37 -7.01
N ASN A 735 -12.56 -3.44 -6.22
CA ASN A 735 -13.30 -3.44 -4.93
C ASN A 735 -12.50 -2.80 -3.78
N ARG A 736 -11.23 -2.47 -4.03
CA ARG A 736 -10.29 -1.88 -3.05
C ARG A 736 -10.86 -0.67 -2.30
N PRO A 737 -11.40 0.38 -2.95
CA PRO A 737 -11.88 1.57 -2.23
C PRO A 737 -13.04 1.26 -1.28
N ARG A 738 -13.98 0.40 -1.70
CA ARG A 738 -15.12 -0.03 -0.87
C ARG A 738 -14.65 -0.80 0.36
N LEU A 739 -13.73 -1.75 0.21
CA LEU A 739 -13.14 -2.48 1.34
C LEU A 739 -12.42 -1.56 2.32
N ALA A 740 -11.72 -0.58 1.79
CA ALA A 740 -10.94 0.37 2.58
C ALA A 740 -11.83 1.31 3.42
N GLN A 741 -12.91 1.85 2.81
CA GLN A 741 -13.94 2.61 3.53
C GLN A 741 -14.65 1.76 4.58
N LEU A 742 -15.02 0.52 4.23
CA LEU A 742 -15.68 -0.38 5.15
C LEU A 742 -14.76 -0.71 6.35
N LYS A 743 -13.47 -0.92 6.12
CA LYS A 743 -12.48 -1.20 7.17
C LYS A 743 -12.40 -0.03 8.15
N GLN A 744 -12.38 1.21 7.66
CA GLN A 744 -12.40 2.41 8.50
C GLN A 744 -13.67 2.49 9.37
N SER A 745 -14.82 2.11 8.82
CA SER A 745 -16.09 2.15 9.57
C SER A 745 -16.30 1.00 10.56
N SER A 746 -15.79 -0.19 10.24
CA SER A 746 -16.01 -1.45 10.96
C SER A 746 -14.87 -1.82 11.93
N ASP A 747 -13.67 -1.30 11.70
CA ASP A 747 -12.50 -1.48 12.57
C ASP A 747 -11.68 -0.17 12.66
N PRO A 748 -12.27 0.92 13.18
CA PRO A 748 -11.62 2.24 13.24
C PRO A 748 -10.36 2.26 14.12
N HIS A 749 -10.27 1.33 15.08
CA HIS A 749 -9.13 1.19 15.99
C HIS A 749 -8.08 0.19 15.47
N ASN A 750 -8.28 -0.37 14.27
CA ASN A 750 -7.38 -1.33 13.65
C ASN A 750 -7.06 -2.53 14.55
N ILE A 751 -8.05 -3.05 15.28
CA ILE A 751 -7.93 -4.21 16.15
C ILE A 751 -7.48 -5.44 15.34
N LEU A 752 -7.93 -5.58 14.09
CA LEU A 752 -7.48 -6.63 13.19
C LEU A 752 -6.41 -6.08 12.23
N ALA A 753 -5.34 -5.53 12.80
CA ALA A 753 -4.21 -4.93 12.08
C ALA A 753 -3.42 -5.93 11.21
N TYR A 754 -3.51 -7.21 11.56
CA TYR A 754 -2.60 -8.26 11.09
C TYR A 754 -3.24 -9.22 10.09
N ALA A 755 -4.49 -8.96 9.69
CA ALA A 755 -5.17 -9.68 8.61
C ALA A 755 -4.54 -9.36 7.24
N CYS A 756 -5.05 -9.98 6.17
CA CYS A 756 -4.62 -9.69 4.80
C CYS A 756 -4.67 -8.16 4.56
N PRO A 757 -3.56 -7.51 4.16
CA PRO A 757 -3.50 -6.06 4.06
C PRO A 757 -4.58 -5.52 3.12
N LEU A 758 -5.43 -4.64 3.64
CA LEU A 758 -6.31 -3.82 2.82
C LEU A 758 -5.61 -2.50 2.50
N PRO A 759 -5.85 -1.92 1.32
CA PRO A 759 -5.42 -0.55 1.08
C PRO A 759 -6.04 0.33 2.15
N ARG A 760 -5.29 1.35 2.58
CA ARG A 760 -5.91 2.40 3.40
C ARG A 760 -7.08 2.95 2.60
N ALA A 761 -8.16 3.33 3.30
CA ALA A 761 -9.16 4.18 2.68
C ALA A 761 -8.37 5.26 1.95
N PRO A 762 -8.72 5.60 0.69
CA PRO A 762 -8.20 6.83 0.13
C PRO A 762 -8.30 7.83 1.26
N GLY A 763 -7.14 8.37 1.68
CA GLY A 763 -7.20 9.55 2.51
C GLY A 763 -8.13 10.53 1.80
N GLU A 764 -8.63 11.53 2.52
CA GLU A 764 -9.11 12.71 1.81
C GLU A 764 -8.18 13.02 0.64
N GLN A 765 -8.77 13.23 -0.53
CA GLN A 765 -8.07 13.44 -1.80
C GLN A 765 -6.72 14.11 -1.56
N THR A 766 -5.61 13.42 -1.87
CA THR A 766 -4.31 14.05 -1.69
C THR A 766 -4.27 15.28 -2.60
N LEU A 767 -3.98 16.43 -2.01
CA LEU A 767 -3.81 17.67 -2.77
C LEU A 767 -2.42 17.62 -3.43
N ILE A 768 -2.39 17.53 -4.75
CA ILE A 768 -1.17 17.60 -5.55
C ILE A 768 -1.04 19.03 -6.10
N VAL A 769 -0.04 19.75 -5.61
CA VAL A 769 0.26 21.13 -6.01
C VAL A 769 1.45 21.14 -6.96
N LEU A 770 1.20 21.45 -8.23
CA LEU A 770 2.24 21.62 -9.24
C LEU A 770 2.79 23.05 -9.15
N VAL A 771 4.02 23.19 -8.66
CA VAL A 771 4.67 24.48 -8.45
C VAL A 771 5.48 24.85 -9.70
N THR A 772 4.92 25.72 -10.53
CA THR A 772 5.50 26.15 -11.81
C THR A 772 5.96 27.61 -11.76
N GLY A 773 6.66 28.07 -12.80
CA GLY A 773 7.22 29.41 -12.85
C GLY A 773 8.55 29.47 -13.59
N GLU A 774 9.01 30.69 -13.86
CA GLU A 774 10.23 30.93 -14.63
C GLU A 774 11.51 30.60 -13.82
N SER A 775 12.66 30.60 -14.50
CA SER A 775 13.95 30.45 -13.78
C SER A 775 14.09 31.57 -12.75
N CYS A 776 14.65 31.23 -11.60
CA CYS A 776 14.87 32.16 -10.49
C CYS A 776 13.63 32.80 -9.85
N ALA A 777 12.42 32.32 -10.15
CA ALA A 777 11.17 32.80 -9.51
C ALA A 777 11.00 32.37 -8.04
N GLY A 778 11.80 31.39 -7.55
CA GLY A 778 11.75 30.93 -6.15
C GLY A 778 10.77 29.77 -5.90
N LYS A 779 10.55 28.89 -6.88
CA LYS A 779 9.61 27.76 -6.79
C LYS A 779 9.91 26.80 -5.62
N ASP A 780 11.16 26.32 -5.54
CA ASP A 780 11.57 25.34 -4.53
C ASP A 780 11.42 25.95 -3.12
N TYR A 781 11.88 27.20 -2.94
CA TYR A 781 11.66 27.99 -1.72
C TYR A 781 10.18 28.11 -1.33
N CYS A 782 9.29 28.44 -2.28
CA CYS A 782 7.86 28.55 -1.97
C CYS A 782 7.26 27.19 -1.58
N ALA A 783 7.66 26.12 -2.26
CA ALA A 783 7.19 24.77 -1.95
C ALA A 783 7.60 24.36 -0.53
N ASP A 784 8.83 24.63 -0.11
CA ASP A 784 9.33 24.29 1.22
C ASP A 784 8.60 25.07 2.33
N VAL A 785 8.34 26.36 2.09
CA VAL A 785 7.55 27.19 3.03
C VAL A 785 6.10 26.70 3.13
N TRP A 786 5.47 26.33 2.01
CA TRP A 786 4.12 25.79 2.04
C TRP A 786 4.06 24.41 2.73
N VAL A 787 5.06 23.55 2.54
CA VAL A 787 5.20 22.30 3.33
C VAL A 787 5.20 22.61 4.82
N ALA A 788 5.98 23.59 5.26
CA ALA A 788 6.01 24.00 6.66
C ALA A 788 4.63 24.46 7.15
N ALA A 789 3.94 25.32 6.38
CA ALA A 789 2.61 25.82 6.72
C ALA A 789 1.55 24.70 6.84
N PHE A 790 1.57 23.69 5.96
CA PHE A 790 0.68 22.53 6.08
C PHE A 790 0.98 21.68 7.31
N ASN A 791 2.26 21.41 7.57
CA ASN A 791 2.69 20.62 8.73
C ASN A 791 2.33 21.32 10.05
N GLU A 792 2.40 22.65 10.13
CA GLU A 792 1.93 23.43 11.28
C GLU A 792 0.44 23.19 11.59
N LYS A 793 -0.38 22.89 10.58
CA LYS A 793 -1.80 22.56 10.73
C LYS A 793 -2.09 21.07 10.91
N GLY A 794 -1.05 20.25 11.10
CA GLY A 794 -1.17 18.79 11.29
C GLY A 794 -1.42 18.00 10.00
N LEU A 795 -1.28 18.62 8.83
CA LEU A 795 -1.40 17.95 7.52
C LEU A 795 -0.03 17.45 7.05
N ARG A 796 0.05 16.21 6.58
CA ARG A 796 1.30 15.59 6.12
C ARG A 796 1.63 16.09 4.72
N ALA A 797 2.59 17.01 4.63
CA ALA A 797 3.03 17.59 3.36
C ALA A 797 4.49 17.25 3.03
N ARG A 798 4.79 17.11 1.73
CA ARG A 798 6.17 16.94 1.22
C ARG A 798 6.34 17.67 -0.10
N ALA A 799 7.53 18.27 -0.30
CA ALA A 799 7.97 18.79 -1.59
C ALA A 799 8.92 17.79 -2.27
N VAL A 800 8.75 17.57 -3.58
CA VAL A 800 9.61 16.70 -4.40
C VAL A 800 9.82 17.35 -5.77
N SER A 801 11.04 17.29 -6.31
CA SER A 801 11.32 17.72 -7.67
C SER A 801 11.17 16.54 -8.64
N ILE A 802 10.26 16.66 -9.61
CA ILE A 802 10.03 15.61 -10.63
C ILE A 802 11.27 15.36 -11.52
N SER A 803 12.21 16.30 -11.50
CA SER A 803 13.42 16.25 -12.32
C SER A 803 14.58 15.50 -11.66
N ASP A 804 14.43 15.01 -10.44
CA ASP A 804 15.54 14.42 -9.67
C ASP A 804 16.07 13.13 -10.30
N ALA A 805 15.18 12.25 -10.77
CA ALA A 805 15.57 11.05 -11.53
C ALA A 805 16.38 11.42 -12.79
N THR A 806 15.93 12.42 -13.55
CA THR A 806 16.65 12.90 -14.73
C THR A 806 18.00 13.53 -14.38
N LYS A 807 18.11 14.23 -13.24
CA LYS A 807 19.40 14.78 -12.78
C LYS A 807 20.38 13.66 -12.43
N GLN A 808 19.91 12.60 -11.79
CA GLN A 808 20.73 11.45 -11.43
C GLN A 808 21.25 10.72 -12.68
N GLU A 809 20.37 10.46 -13.65
CA GLU A 809 20.76 9.84 -14.91
C GLU A 809 21.68 10.73 -15.74
N TYR A 810 21.45 12.04 -15.75
CA TYR A 810 22.34 13.01 -16.39
C TYR A 810 23.71 13.03 -15.72
N ALA A 811 23.77 13.10 -14.38
CA ALA A 811 25.00 13.06 -13.60
C ALA A 811 25.85 11.83 -13.93
N ALA A 812 25.22 10.65 -13.94
CA ALA A 812 25.86 9.40 -14.33
C ALA A 812 26.34 9.40 -15.78
N ALA A 813 25.58 9.99 -16.72
CA ALA A 813 25.91 9.98 -18.13
C ALA A 813 27.07 10.93 -18.51
N VAL A 814 27.21 12.06 -17.81
CA VAL A 814 28.21 13.10 -18.17
C VAL A 814 29.30 13.31 -17.11
N GLY A 815 29.27 12.55 -16.02
CA GLY A 815 30.19 12.70 -14.89
C GLY A 815 29.99 14.01 -14.11
N ALA A 816 28.77 14.56 -14.11
CA ALA A 816 28.46 15.73 -13.29
C ALA A 816 28.18 15.33 -11.84
N ASP A 817 28.44 16.23 -10.90
CA ASP A 817 28.22 15.99 -9.48
C ASP A 817 26.71 16.06 -9.17
N PHE A 818 26.12 14.94 -8.76
CA PHE A 818 24.69 14.84 -8.48
C PHE A 818 24.26 15.67 -7.28
N GLU A 819 25.01 15.64 -6.18
CA GLU A 819 24.72 16.40 -4.95
C GLU A 819 24.73 17.90 -5.24
N ARG A 820 25.72 18.36 -6.02
CA ARG A 820 25.77 19.75 -6.46
C ARG A 820 24.63 20.11 -7.43
N LEU A 821 24.17 19.18 -8.29
CA LEU A 821 22.98 19.42 -9.13
C LEU A 821 21.68 19.57 -8.32
N LEU A 822 21.62 18.98 -7.12
CA LEU A 822 20.48 19.11 -6.21
C LEU A 822 20.53 20.42 -5.43
N TYR A 823 21.68 20.73 -4.80
CA TYR A 823 21.77 21.78 -3.77
C TYR A 823 22.55 23.03 -4.19
N ASP A 824 23.51 22.93 -5.12
CA ASP A 824 24.28 24.07 -5.62
C ASP A 824 23.57 24.74 -6.80
N ARG A 825 22.95 25.89 -6.52
CA ARG A 825 22.19 26.64 -7.52
C ARG A 825 23.04 27.17 -8.67
N GLY A 826 24.26 27.62 -8.39
CA GLY A 826 25.17 28.15 -9.41
C GLY A 826 25.58 27.04 -10.37
N TYR A 827 25.90 25.87 -9.83
CA TYR A 827 26.22 24.66 -10.59
C TYR A 827 25.02 24.15 -11.41
N LYS A 828 23.83 24.08 -10.80
CA LYS A 828 22.59 23.68 -11.49
C LYS A 828 22.26 24.59 -12.69
N GLU A 829 22.49 25.90 -12.58
CA GLU A 829 22.22 26.82 -13.69
C GLU A 829 23.23 26.66 -14.84
N GLN A 830 24.49 26.35 -14.55
CA GLN A 830 25.51 26.02 -15.56
C GLN A 830 25.10 24.80 -16.41
N HIS A 831 24.53 23.77 -15.77
CA HIS A 831 24.13 22.52 -16.43
C HIS A 831 22.70 22.55 -17.02
N ARG A 832 21.94 23.63 -16.83
CA ARG A 832 20.50 23.67 -17.15
C ARG A 832 20.18 23.39 -18.61
N SER A 833 20.93 23.98 -19.54
CA SER A 833 20.72 23.80 -20.98
C SER A 833 20.98 22.35 -21.40
N ALA A 834 22.08 21.77 -20.94
CA ALA A 834 22.46 20.38 -21.19
C ALA A 834 21.46 19.40 -20.57
N LEU A 835 21.03 19.63 -19.32
CA LEU A 835 20.00 18.85 -18.64
C LEU A 835 18.64 18.92 -19.36
N THR A 836 18.34 20.05 -20.01
CA THR A 836 17.13 20.24 -20.82
C THR A 836 17.21 19.44 -22.12
N ALA A 837 18.33 19.53 -22.84
CA ALA A 837 18.59 18.74 -24.03
C ALA A 837 18.56 17.23 -23.74
N PHE A 838 19.18 16.81 -22.64
CA PHE A 838 19.20 15.42 -22.19
C PHE A 838 17.78 14.88 -21.99
N PHE A 839 16.96 15.58 -21.23
CA PHE A 839 15.56 15.19 -21.03
C PHE A 839 14.77 15.12 -22.35
N HIS A 840 14.93 16.10 -23.24
CA HIS A 840 14.25 16.06 -24.54
C HIS A 840 14.68 14.83 -25.36
N SER A 841 15.95 14.44 -25.30
CA SER A 841 16.44 13.22 -25.95
C SER A 841 15.80 11.95 -25.38
N GLN A 842 15.55 11.92 -24.06
CA GLN A 842 14.87 10.81 -23.41
C GLN A 842 13.39 10.75 -23.79
N VAL A 843 12.71 11.90 -23.83
CA VAL A 843 11.29 11.97 -24.26
C VAL A 843 11.13 11.55 -25.73
N HIS A 844 12.10 11.85 -26.60
CA HIS A 844 12.08 11.36 -27.99
C HIS A 844 12.13 9.84 -28.07
N ARG A 845 12.89 9.17 -27.18
CA ARG A 845 12.98 7.71 -27.12
C ARG A 845 11.80 7.08 -26.37
N LYS A 846 11.28 7.77 -25.35
CA LYS A 846 10.19 7.34 -24.47
C LYS A 846 9.14 8.47 -24.37
N PRO A 847 8.17 8.52 -25.30
CA PRO A 847 7.18 9.60 -25.33
C PRO A 847 6.35 9.75 -24.05
N ARG A 848 6.17 8.68 -23.28
CA ARG A 848 5.41 8.67 -22.00
C ARG A 848 6.23 8.98 -20.76
N LEU A 849 7.53 9.28 -20.90
CA LEU A 849 8.43 9.52 -19.77
C LEU A 849 7.93 10.58 -18.76
N PRO A 850 7.32 11.72 -19.17
CA PRO A 850 6.78 12.69 -18.22
C PRO A 850 5.62 12.13 -17.36
N GLU A 851 4.73 11.34 -17.97
CA GLU A 851 3.62 10.66 -17.29
C GLU A 851 4.16 9.62 -16.29
N GLU A 852 5.19 8.88 -16.69
CA GLU A 852 5.87 7.88 -15.85
C GLU A 852 6.55 8.53 -14.65
N HIS A 853 7.31 9.62 -14.84
CA HIS A 853 7.93 10.35 -13.74
C HIS A 853 6.90 10.89 -12.76
N PHE A 854 5.82 11.48 -13.27
CA PHE A 854 4.72 11.98 -12.44
C PHE A 854 4.10 10.85 -11.61
N LEU A 855 3.73 9.73 -12.26
CA LEU A 855 3.14 8.57 -11.58
C LEU A 855 4.10 7.95 -10.55
N ASN A 856 5.39 7.87 -10.83
CA ASN A 856 6.38 7.31 -9.90
C ASN A 856 6.48 8.17 -8.63
N VAL A 857 6.52 9.49 -8.77
CA VAL A 857 6.57 10.39 -7.61
C VAL A 857 5.26 10.31 -6.80
N VAL A 858 4.10 10.29 -7.46
CA VAL A 858 2.80 10.15 -6.78
C VAL A 858 2.68 8.80 -6.07
N ARG A 859 3.16 7.70 -6.66
CA ARG A 859 3.18 6.37 -6.02
C ARG A 859 4.14 6.31 -4.83
N GLY A 860 5.24 7.06 -4.86
CA GLY A 860 6.16 7.20 -3.72
C GLY A 860 5.60 8.07 -2.58
N ALA A 861 4.50 8.79 -2.83
CA ALA A 861 3.86 9.72 -1.90
C ALA A 861 2.65 9.11 -1.15
N VAL A 862 2.54 7.78 -1.09
CA VAL A 862 1.42 7.08 -0.44
C VAL A 862 1.32 7.47 1.03
N GLY A 863 0.15 8.00 1.40
CA GLY A 863 -0.14 8.41 2.77
C GLY A 863 0.26 9.83 3.11
N LEU A 864 0.51 10.70 2.13
CA LEU A 864 0.56 12.17 2.33
C LEU A 864 -0.82 12.79 2.12
N ASP A 865 -1.07 13.90 2.83
CA ASP A 865 -2.26 14.75 2.65
C ASP A 865 -2.01 15.80 1.55
N VAL A 866 -0.75 16.27 1.43
CA VAL A 866 -0.32 17.22 0.38
C VAL A 866 1.00 16.78 -0.27
N LEU A 867 1.06 16.83 -1.60
CA LEU A 867 2.29 16.63 -2.38
C LEU A 867 2.57 17.86 -3.23
N LEU A 868 3.70 18.52 -3.00
CA LEU A 868 4.15 19.66 -3.79
C LEU A 868 5.21 19.22 -4.80
N LEU A 869 4.94 19.42 -6.09
CA LEU A 869 5.82 19.00 -7.18
C LEU A 869 6.48 20.20 -7.85
N THR A 870 7.80 20.26 -7.78
CA THR A 870 8.60 21.27 -8.48
C THR A 870 9.34 20.65 -9.67
N GLY A 871 10.07 21.47 -10.45
CA GLY A 871 10.89 20.98 -11.56
C GLY A 871 10.11 20.61 -12.83
N MET A 872 8.82 20.95 -12.90
CA MET A 872 7.97 20.72 -14.07
C MET A 872 8.53 21.40 -15.33
N ARG A 873 8.54 20.67 -16.45
CA ARG A 873 8.96 21.16 -17.77
C ARG A 873 7.82 21.25 -18.78
N ASP A 874 6.67 20.65 -18.46
CA ASP A 874 5.48 20.67 -19.31
C ASP A 874 4.83 22.05 -19.32
N LYS A 875 4.35 22.44 -20.51
CA LYS A 875 3.73 23.75 -20.70
C LYS A 875 2.31 23.83 -20.14
N VAL A 876 1.58 22.73 -19.90
CA VAL A 876 0.17 22.78 -19.39
C VAL A 876 -0.10 21.58 -18.47
N PRO A 877 0.37 21.62 -17.21
CA PRO A 877 0.58 20.40 -16.45
C PRO A 877 -0.71 19.80 -15.85
N VAL A 878 -1.69 20.61 -15.46
CA VAL A 878 -2.95 20.09 -14.86
C VAL A 878 -3.77 19.31 -15.88
N ALA A 879 -4.02 19.90 -17.06
CA ALA A 879 -4.80 19.23 -18.12
C ALA A 879 -4.11 17.96 -18.64
N ALA A 880 -2.77 17.94 -18.62
CA ALA A 880 -1.97 16.81 -19.07
C ALA A 880 -1.85 15.67 -18.04
N LEU A 881 -2.00 15.95 -16.74
CA LEU A 881 -1.65 14.97 -15.70
C LEU A 881 -2.82 14.58 -14.78
N SER A 882 -3.85 15.41 -14.63
CA SER A 882 -4.93 15.15 -13.66
C SER A 882 -5.69 13.84 -13.93
N PHE A 883 -5.86 13.45 -15.20
CA PHE A 883 -6.55 12.21 -15.57
C PHE A 883 -5.78 10.94 -15.14
N LEU A 884 -4.47 11.02 -14.92
CA LEU A 884 -3.63 9.90 -14.50
C LEU A 884 -3.86 9.53 -13.03
N VAL A 885 -4.36 10.49 -12.24
CA VAL A 885 -4.57 10.38 -10.80
C VAL A 885 -5.98 10.88 -10.44
N PRO A 886 -7.03 10.28 -11.02
CA PRO A 886 -8.36 10.90 -11.07
C PRO A 886 -9.05 11.00 -9.69
N ASP A 887 -8.57 10.23 -8.70
CA ASP A 887 -9.00 10.31 -7.29
C ASP A 887 -8.29 11.41 -6.48
N ASN A 888 -7.33 12.13 -7.07
CA ASN A 888 -6.54 13.17 -6.41
C ASN A 888 -6.85 14.55 -7.01
N ARG A 889 -6.78 15.58 -6.17
CA ARG A 889 -6.93 16.96 -6.63
C ARG A 889 -5.59 17.46 -7.14
N VAL A 890 -5.53 17.83 -8.42
CA VAL A 890 -4.32 18.41 -9.02
C VAL A 890 -4.56 19.89 -9.32
N ILE A 891 -3.75 20.77 -8.74
CA ILE A 891 -3.77 22.21 -9.01
C ILE A 891 -2.39 22.71 -9.43
N GLU A 892 -2.33 23.83 -10.15
CA GLU A 892 -1.08 24.51 -10.47
C GLU A 892 -1.00 25.85 -9.74
N VAL A 893 0.10 26.05 -9.02
CA VAL A 893 0.48 27.37 -8.49
C VAL A 893 1.68 27.86 -9.27
N ARG A 894 1.48 28.93 -10.06
CA ARG A 894 2.55 29.53 -10.83
C ARG A 894 3.17 30.70 -10.07
N VAL A 895 4.44 30.52 -9.69
CA VAL A 895 5.24 31.53 -9.00
C VAL A 895 5.85 32.49 -10.02
N LYS A 896 5.58 33.78 -9.84
CA LYS A 896 6.12 34.89 -10.63
C LYS A 896 7.09 35.72 -9.79
N ALA A 897 8.05 36.35 -10.46
CA ALA A 897 8.92 37.37 -9.87
C ALA A 897 9.36 38.32 -10.98
N SER A 898 9.50 39.61 -10.65
CA SER A 898 10.01 40.65 -11.52
C SER A 898 11.42 40.34 -12.03
N ASP A 899 11.76 40.84 -13.21
CA ASP A 899 13.08 40.64 -13.80
C ASP A 899 14.23 41.12 -12.90
N LYS A 900 14.02 42.19 -12.14
CA LYS A 900 14.97 42.70 -11.15
C LYS A 900 15.26 41.64 -10.08
N ILE A 901 14.21 41.04 -9.52
CA ILE A 901 14.32 40.02 -8.47
C ILE A 901 14.88 38.70 -9.03
N ARG A 902 14.45 38.28 -10.23
CA ARG A 902 15.00 37.06 -10.87
C ARG A 902 16.50 37.19 -11.14
N ARG A 903 16.97 38.36 -11.62
CA ARG A 903 18.40 38.63 -11.87
C ARG A 903 19.20 38.66 -10.58
N ALA A 904 18.67 39.30 -9.53
CA ALA A 904 19.30 39.32 -8.20
C ALA A 904 19.44 37.90 -7.63
N ARG A 905 18.38 37.08 -7.73
CA ARG A 905 18.40 35.68 -7.29
C ARG A 905 19.26 34.77 -8.18
N GLY A 906 19.46 35.15 -9.45
CA GLY A 906 20.22 34.39 -10.46
C GLY A 906 21.73 34.68 -10.47
N GLY A 907 22.24 35.54 -9.59
CA GLY A 907 23.69 35.76 -9.43
C GLY A 907 24.37 36.57 -10.53
N CYS A 908 23.63 37.32 -11.35
CA CYS A 908 24.22 38.19 -12.38
C CYS A 908 24.44 39.63 -11.87
N TYR A 909 25.50 39.85 -11.11
CA TYR A 909 26.19 41.15 -11.11
C TYR A 909 27.37 41.02 -12.08
N ARG A 910 27.19 41.50 -13.32
CA ARG A 910 28.34 41.93 -14.12
C ARG A 910 28.39 43.45 -14.00
N ASP A 911 29.44 43.91 -13.36
CA ASP A 911 29.86 45.31 -13.34
C ASP A 911 29.99 45.86 -14.77
N GLU A 912 29.77 47.17 -14.84
CA GLU A 912 29.76 48.02 -16.03
C GLU A 912 30.99 47.85 -16.93
N ARG A 913 30.76 47.63 -18.24
CA ARG A 913 31.34 48.38 -19.38
C ARG A 913 30.66 47.95 -20.68
N PRO A 914 30.26 48.89 -21.57
CA PRO A 914 29.69 48.55 -22.87
C PRO A 914 30.83 48.20 -23.82
N ALA A 915 30.99 46.91 -24.14
CA ALA A 915 31.89 46.50 -25.20
C ALA A 915 31.20 45.43 -26.07
N ASP A 916 31.06 45.80 -27.34
CA ASP A 916 30.75 44.99 -28.52
C ASP A 916 30.85 43.47 -28.34
N CYS A 917 29.70 42.81 -28.43
CA CYS A 917 29.58 41.48 -29.04
C CYS A 917 28.29 41.45 -29.86
N SER A 918 28.24 42.33 -30.87
CA SER A 918 27.40 42.12 -32.04
C SER A 918 28.23 41.34 -33.07
N LYS A 919 27.63 40.29 -33.66
CA LYS A 919 28.23 39.28 -34.56
C LYS A 919 28.90 38.15 -33.77
N ILE A 920 28.30 36.96 -33.68
CA ILE A 920 28.26 35.96 -34.75
C ILE A 920 27.07 35.00 -34.50
N ASN A 921 26.46 34.54 -35.60
CA ASN A 921 25.36 33.57 -35.74
C ASN A 921 23.92 34.08 -35.58
N ARG A 922 23.50 34.92 -36.54
CA ARG A 922 22.10 35.04 -36.99
C ARG A 922 22.03 34.72 -38.49
N GLU A 923 22.04 33.45 -38.85
CA GLU A 923 21.49 32.98 -40.14
C GLU A 923 20.92 31.57 -39.95
N ASN A 924 19.60 31.50 -39.79
CA ASN A 924 18.67 30.37 -40.00
C ASN A 924 17.52 30.28 -38.97
N GLU A 925 16.95 31.41 -38.58
CA GLU A 925 15.57 31.45 -38.04
C GLU A 925 15.06 32.90 -38.15
N SER A 926 14.50 33.25 -39.31
CA SER A 926 13.80 34.53 -39.49
C SER A 926 12.34 34.32 -39.84
N SER A 927 11.50 35.14 -39.20
CA SER A 927 10.04 35.29 -39.26
C SER A 927 9.30 34.37 -38.27
N THR A 928 8.76 34.81 -37.13
CA THR A 928 8.31 36.14 -36.72
C THR A 928 8.21 36.19 -35.18
N ILE A 929 9.24 36.69 -34.47
CA ILE A 929 9.11 37.06 -33.05
C ILE A 929 9.88 38.36 -32.82
N SER A 930 9.18 39.48 -33.00
CA SER A 930 9.57 40.76 -32.42
C SER A 930 8.61 41.07 -31.28
N SER A 931 9.18 41.36 -30.11
CA SER A 931 8.59 42.20 -29.06
C SER A 931 7.11 41.97 -28.69
N LEU A 932 6.84 40.93 -27.89
CA LEU A 932 5.70 40.88 -26.98
C LEU A 932 6.08 40.01 -25.78
N SER A 933 5.76 40.46 -24.57
CA SER A 933 5.80 39.63 -23.35
C SER A 933 5.17 38.26 -23.63
N THR A 934 5.87 37.17 -23.31
CA THR A 934 5.45 35.79 -23.58
C THR A 934 4.15 35.48 -22.85
N ALA A 935 3.01 35.84 -23.45
CA ALA A 935 1.69 35.49 -22.95
C ALA A 935 1.55 33.96 -23.05
N LEU A 936 1.16 33.32 -21.94
CA LEU A 936 0.92 31.90 -21.93
C LEU A 936 -0.35 31.59 -22.73
N ASP A 937 -0.30 30.55 -23.55
CA ASP A 937 -1.49 30.03 -24.26
C ASP A 937 -2.49 29.33 -23.30
N TYR A 938 -2.23 29.35 -21.99
CA TYR A 938 -3.07 28.76 -20.95
C TYR A 938 -3.00 29.55 -19.64
N ARG A 939 -3.98 29.34 -18.75
CA ARG A 939 -4.05 30.01 -17.44
C ARG A 939 -3.84 29.03 -16.28
N PRO A 940 -2.87 29.25 -15.37
CA PRO A 940 -2.67 28.41 -14.19
C PRO A 940 -3.81 28.57 -13.18
N THR A 941 -4.00 27.59 -12.28
CA THR A 941 -5.06 27.60 -11.26
C THR A 941 -4.91 28.78 -10.31
N LEU A 942 -3.68 28.99 -9.81
CA LEU A 942 -3.34 30.07 -8.90
C LEU A 942 -2.05 30.77 -9.35
N LEU A 943 -1.96 32.05 -9.03
CA LEU A 943 -0.80 32.90 -9.31
C LEU A 943 -0.26 33.45 -7.99
N PHE A 944 1.04 33.33 -7.78
CA PHE A 944 1.72 33.91 -6.63
C PHE A 944 2.86 34.83 -7.08
N ASP A 945 2.79 36.10 -6.72
CA ASP A 945 3.81 37.10 -7.02
C ASP A 945 4.85 37.15 -5.89
N ASN A 946 6.02 36.56 -6.13
CA ASN A 946 7.12 36.41 -5.18
C ASN A 946 8.17 37.53 -5.32
N ASP A 947 7.69 38.78 -5.31
CA ASP A 947 8.53 39.99 -5.39
C ASP A 947 8.88 40.59 -4.03
N THR A 948 8.09 40.31 -3.00
CA THR A 948 8.34 40.80 -1.63
C THR A 948 9.42 39.94 -0.96
N ALA A 949 10.29 40.58 -0.17
CA ALA A 949 11.26 39.87 0.66
C ALA A 949 10.59 39.37 1.96
N GLY A 950 10.86 38.12 2.33
CA GLY A 950 10.37 37.51 3.58
C GLY A 950 9.42 36.33 3.38
N VAL A 951 9.29 35.50 4.42
CA VAL A 951 8.48 34.26 4.42
C VAL A 951 6.98 34.53 4.55
N GLU A 952 6.60 35.67 5.13
CA GLU A 952 5.23 35.96 5.55
C GLU A 952 4.22 35.97 4.40
N ALA A 953 4.59 36.57 3.25
CA ALA A 953 3.73 36.60 2.07
C ALA A 953 3.49 35.20 1.48
N VAL A 954 4.50 34.33 1.54
CA VAL A 954 4.43 32.94 1.05
C VAL A 954 3.55 32.10 1.97
N LYS A 955 3.72 32.27 3.30
CA LYS A 955 2.91 31.59 4.31
C LYS A 955 1.44 32.00 4.23
N ARG A 956 1.17 33.31 4.18
CA ARG A 956 -0.18 33.85 4.03
C ARG A 956 -0.88 33.35 2.76
N PHE A 957 -0.14 33.20 1.66
CA PHE A 957 -0.71 32.60 0.45
C PHE A 957 -1.18 31.16 0.67
N ALA A 958 -0.43 30.33 1.41
CA ALA A 958 -0.90 29.00 1.76
C ALA A 958 -2.15 29.05 2.63
N GLU A 959 -2.20 29.97 3.60
CA GLU A 959 -3.37 30.14 4.49
C GLU A 959 -4.63 30.58 3.74
N ASP A 960 -4.49 31.53 2.82
CA ASP A 960 -5.62 32.12 2.10
C ASP A 960 -6.12 31.24 0.94
N TYR A 961 -5.24 30.47 0.27
CA TYR A 961 -5.59 29.78 -0.98
C TYR A 961 -5.37 28.27 -1.00
N LEU A 962 -4.50 27.72 -0.14
CA LEU A 962 -4.17 26.29 -0.16
C LEU A 962 -4.78 25.50 0.99
N LEU A 963 -4.73 26.02 2.22
CA LEU A 963 -5.38 25.42 3.39
C LEU A 963 -6.91 25.28 3.28
N PRO A 964 -7.66 26.17 2.60
CA PRO A 964 -9.10 26.02 2.44
C PRO A 964 -9.52 24.69 1.80
N PHE A 965 -8.66 24.03 1.01
CA PHE A 965 -8.94 22.71 0.45
C PHE A 965 -9.10 21.59 1.51
N PHE A 966 -8.68 21.84 2.76
CA PHE A 966 -8.79 20.90 3.87
C PHE A 966 -9.89 21.26 4.86
N HIS A 967 -10.66 22.32 4.60
CA HIS A 967 -11.74 22.73 5.48
C HIS A 967 -12.83 21.64 5.59
N GLU A 968 -13.39 21.46 6.78
CA GLU A 968 -14.38 20.42 7.07
C GLU A 968 -15.62 20.53 6.16
N ASP A 969 -15.98 21.75 5.78
CA ASP A 969 -17.12 22.03 4.90
C ASP A 969 -17.00 21.39 3.50
N LEU A 970 -15.78 21.25 2.94
CA LEU A 970 -15.61 20.52 1.68
C LEU A 970 -15.88 19.03 1.85
N ARG A 971 -15.53 18.45 3.02
CA ARG A 971 -15.85 17.05 3.34
C ARG A 971 -17.36 16.88 3.52
N ARG A 972 -18.00 17.80 4.25
CA ARG A 972 -19.47 17.84 4.40
C ARG A 972 -20.15 17.90 3.03
N LEU A 973 -19.70 18.78 2.13
CA LEU A 973 -20.23 18.90 0.77
C LEU A 973 -20.03 17.62 -0.05
N SER A 974 -18.83 17.01 0.01
CA SER A 974 -18.54 15.75 -0.69
C SER A 974 -19.45 14.61 -0.24
N ASN A 975 -19.74 14.52 1.07
CA ASN A 975 -20.65 13.52 1.63
C ASN A 975 -22.11 13.69 1.19
N MET A 976 -22.49 14.87 0.70
CA MET A 976 -23.81 15.11 0.12
C MET A 976 -23.93 14.60 -1.33
N VAL A 977 -22.82 14.25 -2.00
CA VAL A 977 -22.85 13.70 -3.37
C VAL A 977 -23.04 12.19 -3.33
N ARG A 978 -24.24 11.72 -3.69
CA ARG A 978 -24.61 10.30 -3.67
C ARG A 978 -24.01 9.56 -4.87
N LEU A 979 -23.41 8.39 -4.63
CA LEU A 979 -23.02 7.43 -5.67
C LEU A 979 -24.21 6.55 -6.05
N VAL A 980 -24.45 6.37 -7.35
CA VAL A 980 -25.56 5.59 -7.93
C VAL A 980 -24.98 4.58 -8.94
N PRO A 981 -24.67 3.35 -8.50
CA PRO A 981 -24.09 2.33 -9.37
C PRO A 981 -25.09 1.86 -10.42
N GLY A 982 -24.59 1.51 -11.61
CA GLY A 982 -25.38 1.00 -12.72
C GLY A 982 -26.32 2.03 -13.37
N PHE A 983 -26.12 3.32 -13.10
CA PHE A 983 -26.87 4.42 -13.72
C PHE A 983 -25.96 5.26 -14.63
N PRO A 984 -26.43 5.74 -15.79
CA PRO A 984 -27.74 5.45 -16.38
C PRO A 984 -27.82 4.05 -17.03
N ARG A 985 -26.72 3.28 -17.02
CA ARG A 985 -26.65 1.88 -17.49
C ARG A 985 -25.66 1.07 -16.66
N ALA A 986 -25.80 -0.24 -16.69
CA ALA A 986 -24.91 -1.18 -16.00
C ALA A 986 -23.43 -0.91 -16.31
N GLY A 987 -22.58 -0.97 -15.29
CA GLY A 987 -21.13 -0.73 -15.40
C GLY A 987 -20.69 0.74 -15.31
N ILE A 988 -21.58 1.68 -14.97
CA ILE A 988 -21.26 3.10 -14.74
C ILE A 988 -21.61 3.49 -13.29
N ASP A 989 -20.76 4.29 -12.65
CA ASP A 989 -20.79 4.63 -11.23
C ASP A 989 -21.21 6.10 -11.00
N PHE A 990 -22.46 6.43 -11.34
CA PHE A 990 -22.91 7.82 -11.44
C PHE A 990 -22.88 8.60 -10.12
N ARG A 991 -22.24 9.78 -10.13
CA ARG A 991 -22.28 10.74 -9.00
C ARG A 991 -23.43 11.75 -9.15
N HIS A 992 -24.43 11.65 -8.27
CA HIS A 992 -25.58 12.55 -8.25
C HIS A 992 -25.28 13.87 -7.49
N VAL A 993 -24.63 14.82 -8.17
CA VAL A 993 -24.24 16.13 -7.60
C VAL A 993 -25.43 16.97 -7.15
N LEU A 994 -26.56 16.90 -7.86
CA LEU A 994 -27.78 17.63 -7.49
C LEU A 994 -28.38 17.19 -6.14
N ASN A 995 -27.94 16.05 -5.59
CA ASN A 995 -28.32 15.64 -4.24
C ASN A 995 -27.91 16.68 -3.19
N ILE A 996 -26.86 17.48 -3.43
CA ILE A 996 -26.46 18.60 -2.56
C ILE A 996 -27.64 19.55 -2.31
N ALA A 997 -28.38 19.90 -3.36
CA ALA A 997 -29.54 20.79 -3.24
C ALA A 997 -30.73 20.17 -2.49
N GLN A 998 -30.74 18.84 -2.35
CA GLN A 998 -31.78 18.08 -1.66
C GLN A 998 -31.46 17.85 -0.18
N GLN A 999 -30.23 18.17 0.26
CA GLN A 999 -29.82 18.07 1.66
C GLN A 999 -30.07 19.38 2.41
N PRO A 1000 -30.42 19.31 3.72
CA PRO A 1000 -30.44 20.49 4.58
C PRO A 1000 -29.10 21.25 4.52
N GLU A 1001 -29.16 22.58 4.45
CA GLU A 1001 -27.99 23.48 4.36
C GLU A 1001 -27.12 23.33 3.10
N GLY A 1002 -27.33 22.31 2.25
CA GLY A 1002 -26.43 21.99 1.15
C GLY A 1002 -26.26 23.10 0.11
N LEU A 1003 -27.34 23.82 -0.21
CA LEU A 1003 -27.28 24.98 -1.11
C LEU A 1003 -26.44 26.14 -0.53
N ALA A 1004 -26.67 26.50 0.73
CA ALA A 1004 -25.96 27.57 1.41
C ALA A 1004 -24.47 27.23 1.58
N LEU A 1005 -24.18 25.98 1.97
CA LEU A 1005 -22.82 25.45 2.07
C LEU A 1005 -22.09 25.50 0.72
N CYS A 1006 -22.72 25.00 -0.34
CA CYS A 1006 -22.14 24.99 -1.68
C CYS A 1006 -21.86 26.41 -2.18
N SER A 1007 -22.81 27.34 -2.01
CA SER A 1007 -22.65 28.75 -2.41
C SER A 1007 -21.52 29.44 -1.64
N SER A 1008 -21.43 29.22 -0.32
CA SER A 1008 -20.33 29.73 0.51
C SER A 1008 -18.97 29.22 0.03
N LEU A 1009 -18.86 27.93 -0.28
CA LEU A 1009 -17.64 27.32 -0.80
C LEU A 1009 -17.29 27.83 -2.21
N LEU A 1010 -18.28 28.02 -3.10
CA LEU A 1010 -18.06 28.62 -4.41
C LEU A 1010 -17.53 30.05 -4.29
N GLN A 1011 -18.05 30.83 -3.33
CA GLN A 1011 -17.59 32.19 -3.07
C GLN A 1011 -16.14 32.20 -2.56
N SER A 1012 -15.82 31.38 -1.55
CA SER A 1012 -14.51 31.40 -0.87
C SER A 1012 -13.39 30.78 -1.70
N HIS A 1013 -13.68 29.81 -2.57
CA HIS A 1013 -12.68 29.17 -3.43
C HIS A 1013 -12.46 29.89 -4.77
N PHE A 1014 -13.20 30.95 -5.07
CA PHE A 1014 -12.93 31.76 -6.26
C PHE A 1014 -11.60 32.52 -6.09
N ALA A 1015 -10.64 32.26 -6.99
CA ALA A 1015 -9.31 32.88 -6.93
C ALA A 1015 -9.30 34.32 -7.47
N GLY A 1016 -10.41 34.78 -8.05
CA GLY A 1016 -10.57 36.14 -8.55
C GLY A 1016 -11.18 37.08 -7.50
N ASP A 1017 -11.28 38.34 -7.88
CA ASP A 1017 -11.93 39.38 -7.08
C ASP A 1017 -13.38 39.54 -7.55
N TRP A 1018 -14.34 39.20 -6.68
CA TRP A 1018 -15.77 39.33 -6.97
C TRP A 1018 -16.18 40.77 -7.32
N ALA A 1019 -15.48 41.79 -6.84
CA ALA A 1019 -15.74 43.19 -7.19
C ALA A 1019 -15.38 43.52 -8.65
N LYS A 1020 -14.65 42.64 -9.34
CA LYS A 1020 -14.26 42.76 -10.76
C LYS A 1020 -15.05 41.83 -11.67
N VAL A 1021 -16.09 41.17 -11.16
CA VAL A 1021 -16.98 40.31 -11.94
C VAL A 1021 -18.22 41.12 -12.31
N ASP A 1022 -18.46 41.27 -13.61
CA ASP A 1022 -19.58 42.05 -14.11
C ASP A 1022 -20.87 41.21 -14.15
N ILE A 1023 -20.76 39.91 -14.41
CA ILE A 1023 -21.92 39.01 -14.52
C ILE A 1023 -21.55 37.54 -14.27
N ILE A 1024 -22.50 36.79 -13.69
CA ILE A 1024 -22.43 35.33 -13.58
C ILE A 1024 -23.29 34.70 -14.68
N ALA A 1025 -22.72 33.79 -15.46
CA ALA A 1025 -23.44 33.03 -16.47
C ALA A 1025 -23.80 31.63 -15.95
N CYS A 1026 -25.10 31.31 -15.96
CA CYS A 1026 -25.63 30.02 -15.52
C CYS A 1026 -25.84 29.09 -16.70
N CYS A 1027 -25.26 27.88 -16.64
CA CYS A 1027 -25.57 26.79 -17.57
C CYS A 1027 -27.02 26.25 -17.38
N GLU A 1028 -27.53 25.51 -18.37
CA GLU A 1028 -28.97 25.31 -18.55
C GLU A 1028 -29.74 24.56 -17.45
N THR A 1029 -29.16 23.50 -16.86
CA THR A 1029 -29.90 22.59 -15.97
C THR A 1029 -29.36 22.57 -14.56
N GLY A 1030 -28.28 21.82 -14.31
CA GLY A 1030 -27.86 21.51 -12.94
C GLY A 1030 -27.38 22.74 -12.16
N SER A 1031 -26.76 23.70 -12.86
CA SER A 1031 -26.30 24.94 -12.23
C SER A 1031 -27.40 25.94 -11.89
N LEU A 1032 -28.64 25.79 -12.39
CA LEU A 1032 -29.77 26.62 -11.96
C LEU A 1032 -30.10 26.46 -10.48
N ALA A 1033 -29.73 25.33 -9.87
CA ALA A 1033 -29.89 25.14 -8.44
C ALA A 1033 -28.89 25.96 -7.60
N PHE A 1034 -27.73 26.31 -8.16
CA PHE A 1034 -26.61 26.85 -7.40
C PHE A 1034 -26.23 28.29 -7.79
N ALA A 1035 -26.21 28.60 -9.09
CA ALA A 1035 -25.75 29.90 -9.59
C ALA A 1035 -26.59 31.10 -9.10
N PRO A 1036 -27.95 31.03 -8.99
CA PRO A 1036 -28.74 32.15 -8.47
C PRO A 1036 -28.42 32.50 -7.02
N LEU A 1037 -28.15 31.49 -6.19
CA LEU A 1037 -27.81 31.70 -4.79
C LEU A 1037 -26.44 32.37 -4.65
N LEU A 1038 -25.45 31.90 -5.43
CA LEU A 1038 -24.14 32.53 -5.49
C LEU A 1038 -24.23 33.98 -5.96
N ALA A 1039 -24.97 34.25 -7.04
CA ALA A 1039 -25.18 35.59 -7.59
C ALA A 1039 -25.81 36.54 -6.57
N SER A 1040 -26.81 36.07 -5.81
CA SER A 1040 -27.40 36.83 -4.72
C SER A 1040 -26.40 37.09 -3.58
N GLN A 1041 -25.57 36.11 -3.24
CA GLN A 1041 -24.61 36.19 -2.14
C GLN A 1041 -23.45 37.14 -2.45
N VAL A 1042 -22.98 37.18 -3.70
CA VAL A 1042 -21.89 38.09 -4.14
C VAL A 1042 -22.38 39.42 -4.70
N ASN A 1043 -23.70 39.61 -4.80
CA ASN A 1043 -24.34 40.80 -5.39
C ASN A 1043 -23.89 41.08 -6.83
N VAL A 1044 -23.87 40.05 -7.68
CA VAL A 1044 -23.50 40.13 -9.10
C VAL A 1044 -24.70 39.71 -9.97
N PRO A 1045 -25.00 40.41 -11.08
CA PRO A 1045 -26.09 40.03 -11.98
C PRO A 1045 -25.96 38.59 -12.51
N LEU A 1046 -27.08 37.96 -12.84
CA LEU A 1046 -27.15 36.59 -13.37
C LEU A 1046 -27.64 36.60 -14.83
N ALA A 1047 -26.84 36.05 -15.74
CA ALA A 1047 -27.22 35.74 -17.11
C ALA A 1047 -27.63 34.26 -17.23
N LEU A 1048 -28.79 34.00 -17.84
CA LEU A 1048 -29.29 32.65 -18.06
C LEU A 1048 -28.95 32.16 -19.48
N ILE A 1049 -28.30 31.00 -19.56
CA ILE A 1049 -28.15 30.25 -20.81
C ILE A 1049 -29.19 29.12 -20.81
N ARG A 1050 -30.01 29.04 -21.85
CA ARG A 1050 -31.14 28.10 -21.93
C ARG A 1050 -31.20 27.40 -23.27
N GLU A 1051 -31.91 26.28 -23.39
CA GLU A 1051 -32.28 25.74 -24.72
C GLU A 1051 -32.92 26.84 -25.58
N ALA A 1052 -32.65 26.77 -26.88
CA ALA A 1052 -33.25 27.65 -27.86
C ALA A 1052 -34.78 27.68 -27.75
N GLY A 1053 -35.35 28.89 -27.86
CA GLY A 1053 -36.78 29.13 -27.74
C GLY A 1053 -37.31 29.33 -26.31
N LYS A 1054 -36.47 29.18 -25.27
CA LYS A 1054 -36.85 29.46 -23.86
C LYS A 1054 -36.58 30.89 -23.41
N LEU A 1055 -35.96 31.73 -24.24
CA LEU A 1055 -35.64 33.13 -23.97
C LEU A 1055 -36.33 34.06 -24.97
N PRO A 1056 -36.72 35.29 -24.56
CA PRO A 1056 -37.29 36.27 -25.48
C PRO A 1056 -36.24 36.77 -26.47
N PRO A 1057 -36.57 36.96 -27.76
CA PRO A 1057 -35.66 37.52 -28.76
C PRO A 1057 -35.38 39.03 -28.50
N PRO A 1058 -34.21 39.57 -28.89
CA PRO A 1058 -33.16 38.93 -29.69
C PRO A 1058 -32.20 38.04 -28.88
N THR A 1059 -31.91 36.84 -29.39
CA THR A 1059 -30.97 35.88 -28.78
C THR A 1059 -29.74 35.63 -29.67
N ILE A 1060 -28.66 35.16 -29.04
CA ILE A 1060 -27.47 34.58 -29.68
C ILE A 1060 -27.52 33.07 -29.42
N SER A 1061 -27.09 32.25 -30.38
CA SER A 1061 -27.24 30.79 -30.31
C SER A 1061 -26.03 30.02 -30.83
N VAL A 1062 -25.79 28.85 -30.22
CA VAL A 1062 -24.73 27.88 -30.58
C VAL A 1062 -25.28 26.44 -30.49
N SER A 1063 -24.78 25.56 -31.34
CA SER A 1063 -25.08 24.12 -31.31
C SER A 1063 -24.26 23.41 -30.22
N ARG A 1064 -24.89 22.46 -29.55
CA ARG A 1064 -24.34 21.69 -28.43
C ARG A 1064 -24.59 20.20 -28.66
N SER A 1065 -23.57 19.38 -28.53
CA SER A 1065 -23.69 17.90 -28.53
C SER A 1065 -24.52 17.42 -27.34
N ALA A 1066 -25.31 16.37 -27.52
CA ALA A 1066 -26.03 15.73 -26.42
C ALA A 1066 -25.04 15.14 -25.40
N SER A 1067 -25.28 15.34 -24.09
CA SER A 1067 -24.46 14.70 -23.06
C SER A 1067 -24.63 13.18 -23.08
N HIS A 1068 -23.66 12.45 -22.52
CA HIS A 1068 -23.70 10.98 -22.37
C HIS A 1068 -24.98 10.43 -21.72
N ILE A 1069 -25.66 11.24 -20.89
CA ILE A 1069 -26.94 10.90 -20.24
C ILE A 1069 -28.13 11.24 -21.15
N SER A 1070 -28.04 12.30 -21.95
CA SER A 1070 -29.12 12.77 -22.81
C SER A 1070 -29.20 12.03 -24.16
N SER A 1071 -28.14 11.33 -24.56
CA SER A 1071 -28.07 10.53 -25.79
C SER A 1071 -28.81 9.19 -25.71
N LEU A 1072 -29.54 8.92 -24.61
CA LEU A 1072 -30.22 7.65 -24.34
C LEU A 1072 -31.61 7.52 -24.96
N SER A 1073 -32.20 8.60 -25.47
CA SER A 1073 -33.46 8.52 -26.20
C SER A 1073 -33.20 8.19 -27.67
N LEU A 1074 -33.69 7.03 -28.13
CA LEU A 1074 -33.61 6.56 -29.52
C LEU A 1074 -34.18 7.55 -30.55
N ASN A 1075 -34.93 8.58 -30.10
CA ASN A 1075 -35.57 9.60 -30.95
C ASN A 1075 -35.18 11.05 -30.60
N ALA A 1076 -34.19 11.30 -29.71
CA ALA A 1076 -33.76 12.66 -29.40
C ALA A 1076 -32.76 13.18 -30.44
N PRO A 1077 -32.87 14.46 -30.87
CA PRO A 1077 -31.89 15.04 -31.79
C PRO A 1077 -30.48 15.00 -31.17
N THR A 1078 -29.52 14.52 -31.96
CA THR A 1078 -28.09 14.38 -31.58
C THR A 1078 -27.42 15.71 -31.25
N THR A 1079 -28.04 16.82 -31.63
CA THR A 1079 -27.56 18.18 -31.41
C THR A 1079 -28.69 19.05 -30.89
N LYS A 1080 -28.49 19.69 -29.73
CA LYS A 1080 -29.39 20.71 -29.17
C LYS A 1080 -28.81 22.10 -29.41
N ARG A 1081 -29.62 23.15 -29.32
CA ARG A 1081 -29.12 24.54 -29.40
C ARG A 1081 -29.31 25.23 -28.05
N ILE A 1082 -28.29 25.94 -27.60
CA ILE A 1082 -28.33 26.79 -26.41
C ILE A 1082 -28.25 28.27 -26.81
N GLU A 1083 -28.90 29.12 -26.03
CA GLU A 1083 -29.07 30.53 -26.31
C GLU A 1083 -28.89 31.41 -25.07
N ILE A 1084 -28.50 32.66 -25.32
CA ILE A 1084 -28.44 33.76 -24.35
C ILE A 1084 -29.04 35.01 -24.99
N GLY A 1085 -29.67 35.88 -24.19
CA GLY A 1085 -30.16 37.17 -24.69
C GLY A 1085 -28.99 38.03 -25.19
N ARG A 1086 -29.15 38.67 -26.35
CA ARG A 1086 -28.06 39.38 -27.04
C ARG A 1086 -27.45 40.50 -26.20
N ASP A 1087 -28.29 41.23 -25.46
CA ASP A 1087 -27.90 42.45 -24.76
C ASP A 1087 -27.73 42.23 -23.24
N VAL A 1088 -27.71 40.97 -22.79
CA VAL A 1088 -27.60 40.62 -21.36
C VAL A 1088 -26.17 40.81 -20.82
N ILE A 1089 -25.15 40.59 -21.65
CA ILE A 1089 -23.75 40.72 -21.26
C ILE A 1089 -23.11 41.85 -22.07
N PRO A 1090 -22.59 42.92 -21.42
CA PRO A 1090 -21.83 43.96 -22.10
C PRO A 1090 -20.58 43.40 -22.79
N GLN A 1091 -20.23 43.90 -23.97
CA GLN A 1091 -19.02 43.47 -24.68
C GLN A 1091 -17.77 43.73 -23.83
N GLY A 1092 -16.86 42.76 -23.78
CA GLY A 1092 -15.64 42.84 -22.97
C GLY A 1092 -15.81 42.67 -21.46
N ALA A 1093 -17.02 42.37 -20.98
CA ALA A 1093 -17.30 42.11 -19.56
C ALA A 1093 -16.52 40.90 -19.01
N SER A 1094 -16.26 40.95 -17.71
CA SER A 1094 -15.71 39.86 -16.90
C SER A 1094 -16.83 38.90 -16.49
N VAL A 1095 -16.74 37.64 -16.93
CA VAL A 1095 -17.82 36.65 -16.76
C VAL A 1095 -17.34 35.47 -15.91
N VAL A 1096 -18.13 35.10 -14.89
CA VAL A 1096 -17.96 33.83 -14.17
C VAL A 1096 -19.04 32.85 -14.62
N VAL A 1097 -18.65 31.75 -15.24
CA VAL A 1097 -19.55 30.66 -15.62
C VAL A 1097 -19.66 29.69 -14.46
N VAL A 1098 -20.88 29.33 -14.05
CA VAL A 1098 -21.12 28.32 -13.02
C VAL A 1098 -21.74 27.08 -13.64
N ASP A 1099 -21.09 25.93 -13.43
CA ASP A 1099 -21.58 24.62 -13.87
C ASP A 1099 -21.59 23.61 -12.72
N ASP A 1100 -22.49 22.63 -12.78
CA ASP A 1100 -22.54 21.58 -11.76
C ASP A 1100 -21.41 20.55 -11.95
N THR A 1101 -21.10 20.22 -13.20
CA THR A 1101 -20.20 19.11 -13.53
C THR A 1101 -19.25 19.41 -14.70
N LEU A 1102 -17.97 19.09 -14.54
CA LEU A 1102 -16.96 19.06 -15.61
C LEU A 1102 -16.53 17.62 -15.85
N ALA A 1103 -17.14 17.00 -16.86
CA ALA A 1103 -16.78 15.67 -17.34
C ALA A 1103 -16.03 15.74 -18.69
N THR A 1104 -16.72 15.56 -19.82
CA THR A 1104 -16.12 15.62 -21.17
C THR A 1104 -15.79 17.03 -21.63
N GLY A 1105 -16.40 18.05 -21.02
CA GLY A 1105 -16.20 19.46 -21.37
C GLY A 1105 -17.03 19.99 -22.55
N GLU A 1106 -17.81 19.15 -23.23
CA GLU A 1106 -18.61 19.56 -24.41
C GLU A 1106 -19.61 20.69 -24.12
N THR A 1107 -20.31 20.61 -22.99
CA THR A 1107 -21.25 21.66 -22.55
C THR A 1107 -20.54 23.00 -22.40
N LEU A 1108 -19.39 23.01 -21.71
CA LEU A 1108 -18.63 24.23 -21.45
C LEU A 1108 -18.01 24.78 -22.73
N VAL A 1109 -17.57 23.95 -23.67
CA VAL A 1109 -17.13 24.42 -25.00
C VAL A 1109 -18.25 25.17 -25.73
N ALA A 1110 -19.48 24.63 -25.74
CA ALA A 1110 -20.62 25.32 -26.35
C ALA A 1110 -20.95 26.65 -25.66
N VAL A 1111 -20.88 26.69 -24.32
CA VAL A 1111 -21.07 27.91 -23.52
C VAL A 1111 -19.99 28.95 -23.82
N LEU A 1112 -18.72 28.55 -23.90
CA LEU A 1112 -17.62 29.45 -24.20
C LEU A 1112 -17.68 29.99 -25.63
N GLN A 1113 -18.08 29.17 -26.60
CA GLN A 1113 -18.36 29.63 -27.97
C GLN A 1113 -19.51 30.64 -28.00
N LEU A 1114 -20.56 30.42 -27.20
CA LEU A 1114 -21.69 31.33 -27.08
C LEU A 1114 -21.27 32.69 -26.50
N LEU A 1115 -20.47 32.69 -25.43
CA LEU A 1115 -19.91 33.91 -24.84
C LEU A 1115 -18.94 34.62 -25.80
N GLY A 1116 -18.15 33.88 -26.57
CA GLY A 1116 -17.32 34.43 -27.64
C GLY A 1116 -18.14 35.18 -28.70
N LYS A 1117 -19.28 34.61 -29.13
CA LYS A 1117 -20.24 35.30 -30.03
C LYS A 1117 -20.89 36.53 -29.39
N ALA A 1118 -21.02 36.56 -28.06
CA ALA A 1118 -21.48 37.73 -27.31
C ALA A 1118 -20.38 38.81 -27.13
N GLY A 1119 -19.18 38.60 -27.68
CA GLY A 1119 -18.08 39.56 -27.63
C GLY A 1119 -17.22 39.48 -26.36
N ILE A 1120 -17.22 38.32 -25.68
CA ILE A 1120 -16.44 38.10 -24.46
C ILE A 1120 -15.16 37.31 -24.79
N PRO A 1121 -13.96 37.87 -24.56
CA PRO A 1121 -12.71 37.15 -24.80
C PRO A 1121 -12.47 36.10 -23.70
N ALA A 1122 -11.88 34.96 -24.07
CA ALA A 1122 -11.60 33.85 -23.14
C ALA A 1122 -10.79 34.25 -21.89
N THR A 1123 -9.92 35.27 -22.00
CA THR A 1123 -9.12 35.79 -20.88
C THR A 1123 -9.94 36.48 -19.79
N LYS A 1124 -11.16 36.92 -20.12
CA LYS A 1124 -12.14 37.53 -19.22
C LYS A 1124 -13.16 36.54 -18.66
N ILE A 1125 -13.00 35.24 -18.96
CA ILE A 1125 -13.91 34.19 -18.49
C ILE A 1125 -13.22 33.36 -17.40
N SER A 1126 -13.94 33.13 -16.31
CA SER A 1126 -13.60 32.11 -15.30
C SER A 1126 -14.73 31.10 -15.19
N ILE A 1127 -14.41 29.83 -14.93
CA ILE A 1127 -15.38 28.75 -14.75
C ILE A 1127 -15.25 28.24 -13.32
N LEU A 1128 -16.37 28.20 -12.61
CA LEU A 1128 -16.53 27.54 -11.32
C LEU A 1128 -17.38 26.29 -11.51
N VAL A 1129 -16.86 25.14 -11.09
CA VAL A 1129 -17.53 23.85 -11.21
C VAL A 1129 -17.68 23.21 -9.83
N ILE A 1130 -18.84 22.63 -9.54
CA ILE A 1130 -19.05 21.95 -8.26
C ILE A 1130 -18.29 20.63 -8.22
N ALA A 1131 -18.41 19.78 -9.26
CA ALA A 1131 -17.71 18.51 -9.34
C ALA A 1131 -16.96 18.34 -10.67
N GLU A 1132 -15.70 17.92 -10.60
CA GLU A 1132 -14.88 17.58 -11.77
C GLU A 1132 -14.58 16.08 -11.83
N PHE A 1133 -14.56 15.53 -13.04
CA PHE A 1133 -14.26 14.13 -13.32
C PHE A 1133 -13.05 14.04 -14.27
N PRO A 1134 -11.81 14.10 -13.74
CA PRO A 1134 -10.61 14.21 -14.56
C PRO A 1134 -10.42 13.06 -15.56
N VAL A 1135 -10.95 11.87 -15.26
CA VAL A 1135 -10.89 10.69 -16.13
C VAL A 1135 -11.44 10.95 -17.54
N HIS A 1136 -12.37 11.88 -17.68
CA HIS A 1136 -12.98 12.27 -18.96
C HIS A 1136 -12.22 13.34 -19.73
N ARG A 1137 -11.10 13.84 -19.18
CA ARG A 1137 -10.20 14.80 -19.84
C ARG A 1137 -10.86 16.11 -20.31
N GLY A 1138 -11.91 16.57 -19.61
CA GLY A 1138 -12.64 17.78 -20.00
C GLY A 1138 -11.75 19.02 -20.14
N ARG A 1139 -10.80 19.23 -19.21
CA ARG A 1139 -9.84 20.36 -19.32
C ARG A 1139 -9.00 20.32 -20.59
N ASP A 1140 -8.56 19.13 -21.02
CA ASP A 1140 -7.79 18.97 -22.25
C ASP A 1140 -8.68 19.21 -23.48
N PHE A 1141 -9.93 18.75 -23.45
CA PHE A 1141 -10.90 19.02 -24.51
C PHE A 1141 -11.18 20.51 -24.71
N LEU A 1142 -11.38 21.28 -23.63
CA LEU A 1142 -11.54 22.74 -23.71
C LEU A 1142 -10.31 23.41 -24.35
N ARG A 1143 -9.11 22.98 -23.96
CA ARG A 1143 -7.84 23.48 -24.52
C ARG A 1143 -7.73 23.20 -26.02
N GLN A 1144 -7.98 21.97 -26.46
CA GLN A 1144 -7.93 21.58 -27.87
C GLN A 1144 -8.90 22.40 -28.73
N ASN A 1145 -9.99 22.91 -28.14
CA ASN A 1145 -10.96 23.79 -28.78
C ASN A 1145 -10.64 25.29 -28.66
N GLY A 1146 -9.42 25.66 -28.28
CA GLY A 1146 -8.96 27.06 -28.24
C GLY A 1146 -9.28 27.82 -26.93
N PHE A 1147 -9.77 27.12 -25.90
CA PHE A 1147 -10.16 27.74 -24.62
C PHE A 1147 -9.14 27.51 -23.49
N GLY A 1148 -7.87 27.24 -23.82
CA GLY A 1148 -6.82 27.01 -22.81
C GLY A 1148 -6.58 28.18 -21.86
N GLY A 1149 -6.87 29.42 -22.29
CA GLY A 1149 -6.72 30.64 -21.50
C GLY A 1149 -7.83 30.91 -20.46
N VAL A 1150 -8.86 30.06 -20.40
CA VAL A 1150 -9.96 30.19 -19.43
C VAL A 1150 -9.52 29.65 -18.08
N ASN A 1151 -9.80 30.39 -16.99
CA ASN A 1151 -9.54 29.89 -15.64
C ASN A 1151 -10.61 28.87 -15.25
N ILE A 1152 -10.23 27.70 -14.74
CA ILE A 1152 -11.19 26.65 -14.32
C ILE A 1152 -10.87 26.20 -12.89
N GLN A 1153 -11.81 26.37 -11.98
CA GLN A 1153 -11.72 25.94 -10.59
C GLN A 1153 -12.86 24.97 -10.27
N SER A 1154 -12.55 23.91 -9.54
CA SER A 1154 -13.49 22.86 -9.14
C SER A 1154 -13.55 22.72 -7.62
N LEU A 1155 -14.74 22.60 -7.03
CA LEU A 1155 -14.88 22.37 -5.59
C LEU A 1155 -14.60 20.94 -5.19
N LEU A 1156 -15.10 19.96 -5.95
CA LEU A 1156 -14.97 18.53 -5.71
C LEU A 1156 -14.33 17.87 -6.94
N VAL A 1157 -13.55 16.81 -6.72
CA VAL A 1157 -12.92 16.01 -7.78
C VAL A 1157 -13.30 14.55 -7.54
N TYR A 1158 -13.67 13.78 -8.57
CA TYR A 1158 -14.00 12.37 -8.42
C TYR A 1158 -13.31 11.52 -9.48
N GLY A 1159 -12.77 10.36 -9.08
CA GLY A 1159 -12.12 9.44 -10.00
C GLY A 1159 -13.06 8.48 -10.73
N THR A 1160 -14.26 8.27 -10.18
CA THR A 1160 -15.35 7.52 -10.82
C THR A 1160 -16.50 8.47 -11.18
N ALA A 1161 -17.13 8.21 -12.32
CA ALA A 1161 -18.09 9.09 -12.97
C ALA A 1161 -19.54 8.68 -12.76
#